data_AF-A0A833H3Q0-F1
#
_entry.id   AF-A0A833H3Q0-F1
#
_cell.length_a   1.000
_cell.length_b   1.000
_cell.length_c   1.000
_cell.angle_alpha   90.00
_cell.angle_beta   90.00
_cell.angle_gamma   90.00
#
_symmetry.space_group_name_H-M   'P 1'
#
loop_
_entity.id
_entity.type
_entity.pdbx_description
1 polymer ?
#
loop_
_entity_poly.entity_id
_entity_poly.type
_entity_poly.pdbx_seq_one_letter_code
_entity_poly.pdbx_strand_id
1 'polypeptide(L)'
;MSVAFLFIIVIVLGIFIVVLLSRTEGLRARLDEAERRLRILEGSAESAPARVRESSHPESRPADVPLKKNVASEPPPSRTSEPVETPIREPQKQQEQVAAAEPAAKRPQYAAAEARSEQSMPLEKAPAARPLVKPARQKSELWQKIERQLIENWTGMLGAVILTAGLGFLAVYAALSLAPVFRFFMMLAIAGSLAGAAFYLEKKPDWKKFSSWLTAAGGAVLLVSCFAAVAIPGVKWIESETAGLLLIIAGVLVNLFFAYRASAEAFASLHLLLSLIVLAVLPPALPVLLTAAGVALAGVLLAARSRWELQAVLCTVSFALYQVVRYFAMRDAGLLSQEPTDINRLIGILSTAAVASAALLQHYRAIFQSDRLERLPFFAHLVHWMTAGLGFLLYATGSKWNTIVLALATVVVFLLARYARRLRILWLYRTDTLIAQGLAFFCILTLGRWQVDAFHVGLVMFVQTMLFFALMNREGEGFLESVGLFLHLLSGVIFIALATGDIPYSDDAALLRRAGMMLALLLFSLVLYQRTLKPLLHFMPVWKVARSVIQAAFLISLYALLLPFEWSTLAVSVVAGLVFFTPHPFVKDRTTMPVLLFLPVAGLMLAAHLISGDAADDLYWRSASLAIPFLMLAVLLILRPARLDLHDGRLDSAGGMVLYFLLSCLVLGIGVMRLDYSLHSAAFLTGMLLTGLALHRFLSVPDATFPLWHALGEILHGLYLSMIFVYLLPVYWATIAVSALAATLVFVPFRMGRSDSIQSRQRIERRPGSDGIFLFLLIGLPVLFVHLFDGDAREMSSVNVFWRTLPFLALFVLQLWRPASISLSFAPTVPVVWMLAVFLGIVSYRIFEPISAMVPGVVWLLLSLVALESSGFLAGKEAHRITSRHLLYTGSIAVLAFLIRHVAVELQSEYYLGPVTARVLIQIFAIAVFLFWFTAQRADGGWFERRIQTYYLELAIAMGVLAVELEVPERWTLVVYATTPALLVALARTFASVSRLSIYGLFLFWWSVFYLTFLSSTAEMPQAHFADQNWVAGLIAMLVLVAVSILLLRERPFAGTEVPFPFSVVARLMPFVDGRRNLWIFDPLFLGAALFLYWSFDQALLTLLWVVLIFIVFSLSIVLRESHFRILSMVALGAALLRLIFFDLARSSTLTRALVFVGVGLLMLGMNSLYNRFKDRFSEAKEPQS
;
A
#
# COMPACT_ATOMS: atom_id res chain seq x y z
N MET A 1 -14.60 1.02 -26.50
CA MET A 1 -14.52 1.14 -25.03
C MET A 1 -13.42 2.12 -24.59
N SER A 2 -12.17 1.98 -25.04
CA SER A 2 -11.04 2.89 -24.76
C SER A 2 -11.38 4.39 -24.75
N VAL A 3 -12.12 4.84 -25.77
CA VAL A 3 -12.57 6.23 -25.97
C VAL A 3 -13.47 6.76 -24.82
N ALA A 4 -14.33 5.90 -24.25
CA ALA A 4 -15.22 6.23 -23.13
C ALA A 4 -14.45 6.39 -21.82
N PHE A 5 -13.55 5.43 -21.59
CA PHE A 5 -12.69 5.37 -20.42
C PHE A 5 -11.79 6.60 -20.35
N LEU A 6 -11.25 7.03 -21.50
CA LEU A 6 -10.46 8.26 -21.60
C LEU A 6 -11.28 9.52 -21.30
N PHE A 7 -12.52 9.62 -21.79
CA PHE A 7 -13.40 10.77 -21.50
C PHE A 7 -13.72 10.87 -19.99
N ILE A 8 -14.02 9.73 -19.35
CA ILE A 8 -14.21 9.66 -17.89
C ILE A 8 -12.91 10.02 -17.15
N ILE A 9 -11.74 9.53 -17.58
CA ILE A 9 -10.45 9.88 -16.99
C ILE A 9 -10.15 11.38 -17.12
N VAL A 10 -10.38 12.00 -18.28
CA VAL A 10 -10.16 13.44 -18.48
C VAL A 10 -11.06 14.28 -17.58
N ILE A 11 -12.33 13.88 -17.41
CA ILE A 11 -13.26 14.54 -16.49
C ILE A 11 -12.84 14.32 -15.04
N VAL A 12 -12.53 13.09 -14.63
CA VAL A 12 -12.07 12.77 -13.25
C VAL A 12 -10.77 13.47 -12.91
N LEU A 13 -9.83 13.55 -13.86
CA LEU A 13 -8.57 14.28 -13.71
C LEU A 13 -8.83 15.80 -13.64
N GLY A 14 -9.77 16.32 -14.43
CA GLY A 14 -10.24 17.70 -14.34
C GLY A 14 -10.83 18.04 -12.97
N ILE A 15 -11.73 17.19 -12.44
CA ILE A 15 -12.27 17.30 -11.08
C ILE A 15 -11.15 17.26 -10.04
N PHE A 16 -10.25 16.27 -10.15
CA PHE A 16 -9.15 16.09 -9.23
C PHE A 16 -8.24 17.34 -9.19
N ILE A 17 -7.89 17.89 -10.35
CA ILE A 17 -7.11 19.13 -10.50
C ILE A 17 -7.86 20.33 -9.91
N VAL A 18 -9.16 20.51 -10.20
CA VAL A 18 -9.99 21.58 -9.61
C VAL A 18 -10.04 21.46 -8.08
N VAL A 19 -10.19 20.25 -7.53
CA VAL A 19 -10.22 19.99 -6.08
C VAL A 19 -8.86 20.17 -5.43
N LEU A 20 -7.77 19.77 -6.09
CA LEU A 20 -6.40 19.95 -5.59
C LEU A 20 -6.04 21.45 -5.52
N LEU A 21 -6.31 22.19 -6.59
CA LEU A 21 -5.95 23.60 -6.72
C LEU A 21 -6.85 24.53 -5.89
N SER A 22 -8.14 24.25 -5.75
CA SER A 22 -9.03 25.01 -4.84
C SER A 22 -8.63 24.86 -3.37
N ARG A 23 -8.02 23.72 -2.97
CA ARG A 23 -7.36 23.61 -1.65
C ARG A 23 -6.12 24.49 -1.54
N THR A 24 -5.36 24.70 -2.63
CA THR A 24 -4.17 25.58 -2.58
C THR A 24 -4.53 27.06 -2.43
N GLU A 25 -5.64 27.54 -3.00
CA GLU A 25 -6.10 28.92 -2.79
C GLU A 25 -6.47 29.18 -1.31
N GLY A 26 -7.16 28.24 -0.66
CA GLY A 26 -7.46 28.32 0.78
C GLY A 26 -6.23 28.27 1.69
N LEU A 27 -5.15 27.61 1.25
CA LEU A 27 -3.85 27.60 1.93
C LEU A 27 -3.08 28.91 1.71
N ARG A 28 -3.09 29.48 0.50
CA ARG A 28 -2.46 30.77 0.18
C ARG A 28 -3.06 31.91 1.00
N ALA A 29 -4.39 32.01 1.05
CA ALA A 29 -5.07 33.04 1.84
C ALA A 29 -4.75 32.98 3.36
N ARG A 30 -4.46 31.78 3.89
CA ARG A 30 -4.01 31.60 5.28
C ARG A 30 -2.54 31.96 5.47
N LEU A 31 -1.70 31.73 4.46
CA LEU A 31 -0.29 32.11 4.48
C LEU A 31 -0.13 33.63 4.44
N ASP A 32 -0.84 34.32 3.53
CA ASP A 32 -0.81 35.78 3.39
C ASP A 32 -1.31 36.51 4.66
N GLU A 33 -2.25 35.90 5.38
CA GLU A 33 -2.75 36.37 6.69
C GLU A 33 -1.72 36.14 7.81
N ALA A 34 -1.04 34.98 7.81
CA ALA A 34 0.04 34.69 8.76
C ALA A 34 1.25 35.63 8.56
N GLU A 35 1.64 35.89 7.31
CA GLU A 35 2.75 36.78 6.98
C GLU A 35 2.43 38.24 7.32
N ARG A 36 1.17 38.68 7.15
CA ARG A 36 0.71 40.00 7.63
C ARG A 36 0.82 40.15 9.15
N ARG A 37 0.42 39.11 9.90
CA ARG A 37 0.56 39.10 11.37
C ARG A 37 2.01 39.15 11.82
N LEU A 38 2.91 38.46 11.11
CA LEU A 38 4.34 38.47 11.37
C LEU A 38 4.93 39.89 11.23
N ARG A 39 4.62 40.59 10.14
CA ARG A 39 5.07 41.99 9.94
C ARG A 39 4.53 42.97 10.97
N ILE A 40 3.30 42.76 11.48
CA ILE A 40 2.72 43.58 12.56
C ILE A 40 3.47 43.34 13.88
N LEU A 41 3.88 42.09 14.17
CA LEU A 41 4.68 41.75 15.34
C LEU A 41 6.11 42.30 15.25
N GLU A 42 6.74 42.21 14.09
CA GLU A 42 8.08 42.77 13.83
C GLU A 42 8.08 44.30 13.97
N GLY A 43 7.13 45.00 13.35
CA GLY A 43 6.96 46.45 13.51
C GLY A 43 6.58 46.89 14.92
N SER A 44 6.00 46.01 15.73
CA SER A 44 5.77 46.28 17.17
C SER A 44 7.07 46.15 17.98
N ALA A 45 7.95 45.19 17.63
CA ALA A 45 9.21 44.95 18.33
C ALA A 45 10.23 46.10 18.18
N GLU A 46 10.23 46.80 17.04
CA GLU A 46 11.11 47.97 16.80
C GLU A 46 10.70 49.22 17.60
N SER A 47 9.50 49.25 18.19
CA SER A 47 8.94 50.42 18.89
C SER A 47 9.21 50.51 20.41
N ALA A 48 9.91 49.52 20.99
CA ALA A 48 10.20 49.49 22.43
C ALA A 48 11.48 50.31 22.78
N PRO A 49 11.39 51.35 23.63
CA PRO A 49 12.52 52.25 23.88
C PRO A 49 13.56 51.65 24.83
N ALA A 50 14.84 51.94 24.55
CA ALA A 50 15.99 51.41 25.26
C ALA A 50 16.14 51.98 26.69
N ARG A 51 16.15 51.09 27.70
CA ARG A 51 16.86 51.31 28.97
C ARG A 51 17.45 50.00 29.49
N VAL A 52 18.78 49.94 29.43
CA VAL A 52 19.76 49.51 30.45
C VAL A 52 21.00 49.05 29.68
N ARG A 53 21.93 49.98 29.50
CA ARG A 53 23.29 49.74 29.00
C ARG A 53 24.21 50.66 29.79
N GLU A 54 24.66 50.23 30.97
CA GLU A 54 25.74 50.91 31.69
C GLU A 54 26.32 50.04 32.81
N SER A 55 27.51 49.48 32.56
CA SER A 55 28.54 49.24 33.58
C SER A 55 29.91 49.01 32.90
N SER A 56 30.65 50.12 32.74
CA SER A 56 32.13 50.23 32.80
C SER A 56 33.05 49.24 32.05
N HIS A 57 33.54 49.68 30.88
CA HIS A 57 34.96 49.98 30.52
C HIS A 57 36.15 48.99 30.79
N PRO A 58 37.34 49.17 30.15
CA PRO A 58 38.13 48.05 29.63
C PRO A 58 39.66 48.07 29.95
N GLU A 59 40.41 47.20 29.24
CA GLU A 59 41.78 47.40 28.72
C GLU A 59 43.02 47.06 29.59
N SER A 60 43.73 45.98 29.22
CA SER A 60 45.21 45.90 29.19
C SER A 60 45.72 44.61 28.50
N ARG A 61 46.77 44.72 27.66
CA ARG A 61 47.62 43.64 27.11
C ARG A 61 49.01 43.70 27.80
N PRO A 62 49.99 42.82 27.51
CA PRO A 62 50.01 41.34 27.54
C PRO A 62 51.26 40.80 28.32
N ALA A 63 51.57 39.50 28.13
CA ALA A 63 52.83 38.79 28.44
C ALA A 63 53.08 38.30 29.88
N ASP A 64 53.07 36.97 30.06
CA ASP A 64 54.31 36.22 30.27
C ASP A 64 54.13 34.72 29.95
N VAL A 65 55.21 34.08 29.46
CA VAL A 65 55.29 32.72 28.89
C VAL A 65 56.65 32.17 29.36
N PRO A 66 56.82 30.91 29.86
CA PRO A 66 57.05 29.83 28.89
C PRO A 66 56.90 28.32 29.27
N LEU A 67 56.85 27.53 28.18
CA LEU A 67 57.47 26.21 27.95
C LEU A 67 56.88 24.91 28.55
N LYS A 68 56.29 24.10 27.65
CA LYS A 68 56.93 22.83 27.20
C LYS A 68 56.37 22.23 25.89
N LYS A 69 57.28 21.98 24.93
CA LYS A 69 57.45 20.83 23.97
C LYS A 69 56.21 20.05 23.46
N ASN A 70 56.12 19.54 22.21
CA ASN A 70 56.98 19.46 21.00
C ASN A 70 56.06 19.16 19.78
N VAL A 71 56.19 19.74 18.58
CA VAL A 71 57.12 19.49 17.42
C VAL A 71 56.82 18.22 16.57
N ALA A 72 56.42 18.47 15.29
CA ALA A 72 56.49 17.66 14.02
C ALA A 72 55.87 16.23 13.98
N SER A 73 55.10 15.81 12.96
CA SER A 73 55.52 15.64 11.54
C SER A 73 54.37 15.45 10.50
N GLU A 74 54.77 15.44 9.22
CA GLU A 74 54.17 15.20 7.87
C GLU A 74 53.00 14.19 7.59
N PRO A 75 52.46 14.11 6.33
CA PRO A 75 51.01 13.89 6.08
C PRO A 75 50.63 12.55 5.33
N PRO A 76 49.58 12.42 4.46
CA PRO A 76 48.51 11.43 4.66
C PRO A 76 48.39 10.36 3.52
N PRO A 77 47.42 9.40 3.53
CA PRO A 77 46.08 9.67 2.95
C PRO A 77 44.89 8.80 3.45
N SER A 78 43.66 9.25 3.15
CA SER A 78 42.46 8.39 2.89
C SER A 78 41.83 7.62 4.09
N ARG A 79 40.55 7.18 4.11
CA ARG A 79 39.39 7.39 3.22
C ARG A 79 38.07 7.03 3.96
N THR A 80 36.99 7.75 3.63
CA THR A 80 35.57 7.30 3.57
C THR A 80 34.90 6.47 4.69
N SER A 81 33.90 7.11 5.32
CA SER A 81 32.51 6.65 5.54
C SER A 81 32.21 5.34 6.30
N GLU A 82 31.66 5.51 7.51
CA GLU A 82 30.54 4.69 7.98
C GLU A 82 29.21 5.30 7.48
N PRO A 83 28.25 4.49 6.98
CA PRO A 83 26.87 4.92 6.78
C PRO A 83 26.04 4.67 8.04
N VAL A 84 25.50 5.73 8.65
CA VAL A 84 24.45 5.59 9.67
C VAL A 84 23.09 5.58 8.97
N GLU A 85 22.40 4.45 9.04
CA GLU A 85 21.05 4.28 8.51
C GLU A 85 20.04 5.17 9.27
N THR A 86 19.33 6.03 8.54
CA THR A 86 18.08 6.64 9.00
C THR A 86 16.89 5.83 8.50
N PRO A 87 16.14 5.15 9.38
CA PRO A 87 14.89 4.50 8.97
C PRO A 87 13.77 5.54 8.79
N ILE A 88 12.97 5.31 7.75
CA ILE A 88 11.82 6.10 7.36
C ILE A 88 10.69 6.01 8.40
N ARG A 89 10.05 7.14 8.75
CA ARG A 89 8.64 7.13 9.17
C ARG A 89 7.91 8.43 8.83
N GLU A 90 6.69 8.26 8.31
CA GLU A 90 5.81 9.32 7.78
C GLU A 90 5.16 10.23 8.85
N PRO A 91 4.70 11.44 8.47
CA PRO A 91 4.01 12.37 9.37
C PRO A 91 2.50 12.08 9.53
N GLN A 92 2.02 12.07 10.78
CA GLN A 92 0.59 12.16 11.08
C GLN A 92 0.08 13.61 11.00
N LYS A 93 -1.15 13.76 10.49
CA LYS A 93 -1.95 15.00 10.55
C LYS A 93 -2.48 15.22 11.98
N GLN A 94 -2.57 16.47 12.44
CA GLN A 94 -3.84 17.22 12.48
C GLN A 94 -3.73 18.61 13.14
N GLN A 95 -4.30 19.61 12.45
CA GLN A 95 -5.07 20.76 12.96
C GLN A 95 -4.48 21.65 14.08
N GLU A 96 -3.79 22.71 13.64
CA GLU A 96 -4.33 24.08 13.61
C GLU A 96 -5.43 24.41 14.65
N GLN A 97 -5.05 25.19 15.67
CA GLN A 97 -5.96 25.96 16.51
C GLN A 97 -5.39 27.39 16.65
N VAL A 98 -6.22 28.42 16.45
CA VAL A 98 -5.77 29.82 16.28
C VAL A 98 -6.33 30.71 17.39
N ALA A 99 -5.43 31.46 18.04
CA ALA A 99 -5.66 32.63 18.90
C ALA A 99 -6.42 32.37 20.24
N ALA A 100 -6.25 33.17 21.30
CA ALA A 100 -5.56 34.47 21.40
C ALA A 100 -4.90 34.72 22.78
N ALA A 101 -4.03 35.74 22.82
CA ALA A 101 -3.65 36.54 23.99
C ALA A 101 -3.00 35.85 25.21
N GLU A 102 -1.67 35.88 25.24
CA GLU A 102 -0.88 36.11 26.47
C GLU A 102 -1.06 37.59 26.92
N PRO A 103 -0.77 37.98 28.19
CA PRO A 103 0.63 38.03 28.65
C PRO A 103 0.93 37.70 30.13
N ALA A 104 2.11 37.11 30.32
CA ALA A 104 3.09 37.40 31.38
C ALA A 104 2.71 37.33 32.88
N ALA A 105 3.43 36.46 33.62
CA ALA A 105 4.59 36.93 34.39
C ALA A 105 5.55 35.81 34.86
N LYS A 106 6.84 36.00 34.54
CA LYS A 106 8.04 35.66 35.33
C LYS A 106 8.30 34.20 35.82
N ARG A 107 9.11 33.51 35.00
CA ARG A 107 10.33 32.75 35.37
C ARG A 107 11.18 33.40 36.51
N PRO A 108 12.21 32.73 37.09
CA PRO A 108 12.43 31.29 37.33
C PRO A 108 13.17 30.95 38.68
N GLN A 109 13.54 29.65 38.84
CA GLN A 109 14.92 29.17 39.14
C GLN A 109 15.40 28.75 40.56
N TYR A 110 16.26 27.71 40.53
CA TYR A 110 17.19 27.13 41.52
C TYR A 110 16.62 26.55 42.85
N ALA A 111 17.24 25.58 43.54
CA ALA A 111 18.02 24.38 43.14
C ALA A 111 18.48 23.60 44.41
N ALA A 112 19.01 22.39 44.16
CA ALA A 112 20.10 21.73 44.91
C ALA A 112 19.85 21.01 46.25
N ALA A 113 20.63 19.93 46.39
CA ALA A 113 21.20 19.33 47.60
C ALA A 113 20.36 18.40 48.52
N GLU A 114 20.51 17.10 48.24
CA GLU A 114 21.13 16.09 49.12
C GLU A 114 20.46 15.50 50.39
N ALA A 115 20.96 14.29 50.70
CA ALA A 115 21.02 13.60 52.01
C ALA A 115 19.79 12.85 52.57
N ARG A 116 19.78 11.54 52.25
CA ARG A 116 19.67 10.36 53.15
C ARG A 116 18.54 10.23 54.20
N SER A 117 17.98 9.03 54.19
CA SER A 117 16.92 8.46 55.02
C SER A 117 17.09 8.55 56.56
N GLU A 118 16.01 8.94 57.23
CA GLU A 118 15.55 8.32 58.48
C GLU A 118 14.05 8.01 58.38
N GLN A 119 13.61 6.88 58.97
CA GLN A 119 12.20 6.52 59.13
C GLN A 119 11.82 6.67 60.60
N SER A 120 10.82 7.49 60.93
CA SER A 120 9.87 7.15 62.01
C SER A 120 8.60 8.01 62.03
N MET A 121 7.47 7.30 62.12
CA MET A 121 6.15 7.71 62.60
C MET A 121 5.28 8.70 61.76
N PRO A 122 3.94 8.58 61.88
CA PRO A 122 3.06 8.83 60.74
C PRO A 122 2.31 10.16 60.85
N LEU A 123 2.63 11.09 59.95
CA LEU A 123 1.80 12.26 59.72
C LEU A 123 0.62 11.93 58.79
N GLU A 124 -0.55 12.22 59.31
CA GLU A 124 -1.87 12.14 58.70
C GLU A 124 -1.88 12.59 57.24
N LYS A 125 -2.23 11.68 56.31
CA LYS A 125 -2.38 12.03 54.90
C LYS A 125 -3.58 12.97 54.75
N ALA A 126 -3.29 14.24 54.47
CA ALA A 126 -4.24 15.14 53.82
C ALA A 126 -4.93 14.41 52.65
N PRO A 127 -6.25 14.61 52.47
CA PRO A 127 -7.03 13.79 51.55
C PRO A 127 -6.44 13.86 50.15
N ALA A 128 -6.05 12.69 49.63
CA ALA A 128 -5.47 12.58 48.30
C ALA A 128 -6.45 13.20 47.30
N ALA A 129 -5.98 14.21 46.55
CA ALA A 129 -6.76 14.82 45.49
C ALA A 129 -7.28 13.71 44.58
N ARG A 130 -8.61 13.54 44.53
CA ARG A 130 -9.25 12.51 43.71
C ARG A 130 -8.69 12.65 42.29
N PRO A 131 -8.22 11.57 41.65
CA PRO A 131 -7.80 11.66 40.26
C PRO A 131 -8.97 12.22 39.47
N LEU A 132 -8.72 13.26 38.67
CA LEU A 132 -9.72 13.82 37.77
C LEU A 132 -10.11 12.74 36.75
N VAL A 133 -11.15 11.98 37.10
CA VAL A 133 -11.80 11.03 36.21
C VAL A 133 -12.28 11.85 35.02
N LYS A 134 -11.58 11.71 33.88
CA LYS A 134 -12.09 12.24 32.61
C LYS A 134 -13.49 11.70 32.45
N PRO A 135 -14.53 12.54 32.33
CA PRO A 135 -15.90 12.05 32.25
C PRO A 135 -15.98 11.05 31.11
N ALA A 136 -16.54 9.86 31.39
CA ALA A 136 -16.83 8.89 30.35
C ALA A 136 -17.61 9.61 29.25
N ARG A 137 -17.26 9.37 27.98
CA ARG A 137 -17.94 9.99 26.84
C ARG A 137 -19.44 9.72 26.93
N GLN A 138 -20.21 10.69 27.44
CA GLN A 138 -21.66 10.63 27.41
C GLN A 138 -22.07 10.44 25.95
N LYS A 139 -22.79 9.34 25.68
CA LYS A 139 -23.41 9.11 24.39
C LYS A 139 -24.31 10.32 24.10
N SER A 140 -24.33 10.82 22.87
CA SER A 140 -25.24 11.94 22.56
C SER A 140 -26.67 11.49 22.83
N GLU A 141 -27.48 12.38 23.43
CA GLU A 141 -28.88 12.07 23.76
C GLU A 141 -29.66 11.56 22.55
N LEU A 142 -29.30 12.00 21.34
CA LEU A 142 -29.87 11.57 20.07
C LEU A 142 -29.74 10.06 19.88
N TRP A 143 -28.56 9.48 20.14
CA TRP A 143 -28.35 8.03 20.04
C TRP A 143 -29.13 7.27 21.10
N GLN A 144 -29.24 7.79 22.32
CA GLN A 144 -30.05 7.18 23.38
C GLN A 144 -31.55 7.24 23.05
N LYS A 145 -32.03 8.36 22.50
CA LYS A 145 -33.42 8.53 22.02
C LYS A 145 -33.74 7.60 20.85
N ILE A 146 -32.84 7.48 19.87
CA ILE A 146 -32.96 6.56 18.73
C ILE A 146 -32.95 5.10 19.19
N GLU A 147 -31.99 4.71 20.04
CA GLU A 147 -31.88 3.36 20.61
C GLU A 147 -33.15 2.99 21.39
N ARG A 148 -33.63 3.90 22.25
CA ARG A 148 -34.86 3.70 23.02
C ARG A 148 -36.10 3.60 22.13
N GLN A 149 -36.27 4.48 21.14
CA GLN A 149 -37.40 4.39 20.21
C GLN A 149 -37.36 3.10 19.37
N LEU A 150 -36.18 2.71 18.88
CA LEU A 150 -36.02 1.48 18.10
C LEU A 150 -36.47 0.26 18.90
N ILE A 151 -36.02 0.15 20.16
CA ILE A 151 -36.31 -1.06 20.94
C ILE A 151 -37.73 -1.00 21.54
N GLU A 152 -38.15 0.10 22.19
CA GLU A 152 -39.48 0.20 22.82
C GLU A 152 -40.65 0.16 21.81
N ASN A 153 -40.49 0.82 20.65
CA ASN A 153 -41.60 1.00 19.71
C ASN A 153 -41.40 0.24 18.40
N TRP A 154 -40.23 0.32 17.76
CA TRP A 154 -40.04 -0.25 16.42
C TRP A 154 -39.87 -1.77 16.42
N THR A 155 -39.20 -2.41 17.40
CA THR A 155 -39.11 -3.88 17.41
C THR A 155 -40.50 -4.53 17.56
N GLY A 156 -41.36 -3.96 18.40
CA GLY A 156 -42.76 -4.38 18.53
C GLY A 156 -43.59 -4.12 17.26
N MET A 157 -43.52 -2.90 16.72
CA MET A 157 -44.29 -2.51 15.53
C MET A 157 -43.84 -3.28 14.27
N LEU A 158 -42.53 -3.35 14.00
CA LEU A 158 -41.99 -4.13 12.89
C LEU A 158 -42.22 -5.62 13.09
N GLY A 159 -42.07 -6.15 14.31
CA GLY A 159 -42.39 -7.55 14.62
C GLY A 159 -43.84 -7.89 14.28
N ALA A 160 -44.79 -7.02 14.66
CA ALA A 160 -46.20 -7.15 14.31
C ALA A 160 -46.46 -7.01 12.80
N VAL A 161 -45.82 -6.05 12.12
CA VAL A 161 -45.96 -5.84 10.66
C VAL A 161 -45.39 -7.04 9.88
N ILE A 162 -44.23 -7.56 10.28
CA ILE A 162 -43.58 -8.72 9.65
C ILE A 162 -44.40 -9.99 9.90
N LEU A 163 -44.89 -10.19 11.12
CA LEU A 163 -45.84 -11.27 11.43
C LEU A 163 -47.10 -11.17 10.56
N THR A 164 -47.68 -9.96 10.44
CA THR A 164 -48.85 -9.70 9.59
C THR A 164 -48.53 -9.90 8.10
N ALA A 165 -47.33 -9.58 7.64
CA ALA A 165 -46.90 -9.87 6.27
C ALA A 165 -46.71 -11.37 6.04
N GLY A 166 -46.22 -12.13 7.03
CA GLY A 166 -46.19 -13.60 7.00
C GLY A 166 -47.59 -14.21 6.86
N LEU A 167 -48.56 -13.71 7.63
CA LEU A 167 -49.98 -14.04 7.48
C LEU A 167 -50.54 -13.55 6.12
N GLY A 168 -50.02 -12.43 5.61
CA GLY A 168 -50.34 -11.90 4.28
C GLY A 168 -49.87 -12.80 3.14
N PHE A 169 -48.69 -13.41 3.23
CA PHE A 169 -48.24 -14.40 2.24
C PHE A 169 -49.07 -15.69 2.32
N LEU A 170 -49.52 -16.07 3.52
CA LEU A 170 -50.49 -17.15 3.70
C LEU A 170 -51.85 -16.82 3.04
N ALA A 171 -52.27 -15.55 3.01
CA ALA A 171 -53.47 -15.09 2.29
C ALA A 171 -53.26 -14.93 0.77
N VAL A 172 -52.09 -14.46 0.32
CA VAL A 172 -51.75 -14.36 -1.11
C VAL A 172 -51.63 -15.75 -1.76
N TYR A 173 -51.15 -16.75 -1.01
CA TYR A 173 -51.21 -18.15 -1.40
C TYR A 173 -52.64 -18.59 -1.79
N ALA A 174 -53.68 -18.08 -1.09
CA ALA A 174 -55.07 -18.30 -1.45
C ALA A 174 -55.55 -17.39 -2.61
N ALA A 175 -55.10 -16.14 -2.69
CA ALA A 175 -55.56 -15.15 -3.69
C ALA A 175 -55.04 -15.38 -5.12
N LEU A 176 -53.96 -16.16 -5.31
CA LEU A 176 -53.44 -16.53 -6.64
C LEU A 176 -54.40 -17.37 -7.50
N SER A 177 -55.56 -17.75 -6.94
CA SER A 177 -56.70 -18.40 -7.59
C SER A 177 -57.51 -17.52 -8.57
N LEU A 178 -57.36 -16.18 -8.56
CA LEU A 178 -58.17 -15.25 -9.37
C LEU A 178 -57.60 -14.96 -10.78
N ALA A 179 -58.42 -14.57 -11.76
CA ALA A 179 -58.00 -14.31 -13.15
C ALA A 179 -57.36 -12.91 -13.41
N PRO A 180 -56.50 -12.74 -14.45
CA PRO A 180 -55.66 -11.53 -14.64
C PRO A 180 -56.39 -10.19 -14.77
N VAL A 181 -57.49 -10.12 -15.53
CA VAL A 181 -58.22 -8.86 -15.77
C VAL A 181 -58.75 -8.23 -14.48
N PHE A 182 -59.22 -9.08 -13.54
CA PHE A 182 -59.72 -8.62 -12.24
C PHE A 182 -58.57 -8.14 -11.34
N ARG A 183 -57.36 -8.71 -11.47
CA ARG A 183 -56.16 -8.22 -10.79
C ARG A 183 -55.82 -6.79 -11.26
N PHE A 184 -55.92 -6.51 -12.56
CA PHE A 184 -55.72 -5.15 -13.10
C PHE A 184 -56.73 -4.14 -12.57
N PHE A 185 -58.04 -4.44 -12.64
CA PHE A 185 -59.07 -3.52 -12.12
C PHE A 185 -59.01 -3.34 -10.61
N MET A 186 -58.61 -4.37 -9.84
CA MET A 186 -58.36 -4.25 -8.41
C MET A 186 -57.21 -3.27 -8.11
N MET A 187 -56.11 -3.32 -8.88
CA MET A 187 -55.02 -2.36 -8.71
C MET A 187 -55.42 -0.93 -9.12
N LEU A 188 -56.24 -0.76 -10.16
CA LEU A 188 -56.84 0.54 -10.50
C LEU A 188 -57.76 1.06 -9.39
N ALA A 189 -58.57 0.21 -8.77
CA ALA A 189 -59.42 0.59 -7.64
C ALA A 189 -58.58 1.01 -6.41
N ILE A 190 -57.45 0.35 -6.17
CA ILE A 190 -56.48 0.75 -5.15
C ILE A 190 -55.87 2.12 -5.51
N ALA A 191 -55.36 2.31 -6.73
CA ALA A 191 -54.81 3.59 -7.18
C ALA A 191 -55.83 4.74 -7.06
N GLY A 192 -57.07 4.51 -7.49
CA GLY A 192 -58.17 5.46 -7.43
C GLY A 192 -58.60 5.79 -6.00
N SER A 193 -58.65 4.80 -5.10
CA SER A 193 -58.97 5.06 -3.68
C SER A 193 -57.87 5.85 -2.97
N LEU A 194 -56.60 5.57 -3.25
CA LEU A 194 -55.46 6.35 -2.77
C LEU A 194 -55.49 7.81 -3.28
N ALA A 195 -55.72 8.01 -4.59
CA ALA A 195 -55.83 9.35 -5.17
C ALA A 195 -57.05 10.11 -4.67
N GLY A 196 -58.21 9.46 -4.51
CA GLY A 196 -59.43 10.06 -3.95
C GLY A 196 -59.25 10.48 -2.49
N ALA A 197 -58.63 9.62 -1.67
CA ALA A 197 -58.24 9.96 -0.31
C ALA A 197 -57.24 11.13 -0.27
N ALA A 198 -56.28 11.17 -1.22
CA ALA A 198 -55.34 12.27 -1.34
C ALA A 198 -56.04 13.62 -1.59
N PHE A 199 -56.95 13.70 -2.56
CA PHE A 199 -57.68 14.93 -2.89
C PHE A 199 -58.63 15.37 -1.76
N TYR A 200 -59.24 14.42 -1.04
CA TYR A 200 -60.06 14.74 0.13
C TYR A 200 -59.21 15.33 1.28
N LEU A 201 -58.02 14.77 1.51
CA LEU A 201 -57.11 15.19 2.58
C LEU A 201 -56.28 16.43 2.23
N GLU A 202 -56.08 16.76 0.94
CA GLU A 202 -55.35 17.97 0.49
C GLU A 202 -55.96 19.26 1.04
N LYS A 203 -57.29 19.28 1.23
CA LYS A 203 -58.06 20.41 1.77
C LYS A 203 -57.79 20.68 3.26
N LYS A 204 -57.09 19.80 3.98
CA LYS A 204 -56.83 19.90 5.42
C LYS A 204 -55.35 20.21 5.68
N PRO A 205 -54.99 21.33 6.36
CA PRO A 205 -53.59 21.77 6.50
C PRO A 205 -52.66 20.69 7.08
N ASP A 206 -53.08 20.04 8.16
CA ASP A 206 -52.28 19.03 8.88
C ASP A 206 -52.00 17.79 8.03
N TRP A 207 -52.93 17.47 7.12
CA TRP A 207 -52.87 16.28 6.27
C TRP A 207 -52.22 16.56 4.91
N LYS A 208 -51.86 17.81 4.59
CA LYS A 208 -51.30 18.20 3.28
C LYS A 208 -50.05 17.39 2.88
N LYS A 209 -49.17 17.08 3.84
CA LYS A 209 -48.01 16.20 3.61
C LYS A 209 -48.43 14.77 3.31
N PHE A 210 -49.35 14.21 4.08
CA PHE A 210 -49.85 12.83 3.89
C PHE A 210 -50.66 12.69 2.59
N SER A 211 -51.45 13.70 2.22
CA SER A 211 -52.07 13.84 0.91
C SER A 211 -51.04 13.76 -0.23
N SER A 212 -49.91 14.47 -0.13
CA SER A 212 -48.84 14.38 -1.13
C SER A 212 -48.26 12.97 -1.27
N TRP A 213 -48.10 12.23 -0.16
CA TRP A 213 -47.71 10.82 -0.17
C TRP A 213 -48.76 9.92 -0.83
N LEU A 214 -50.05 10.15 -0.57
CA LEU A 214 -51.14 9.39 -1.20
C LEU A 214 -51.28 9.68 -2.70
N THR A 215 -51.09 10.92 -3.15
CA THR A 215 -51.03 11.28 -4.58
C THR A 215 -49.85 10.58 -5.25
N ALA A 216 -48.68 10.59 -4.61
CA ALA A 216 -47.49 9.89 -5.11
C ALA A 216 -47.72 8.38 -5.24
N ALA A 217 -48.28 7.75 -4.20
CA ALA A 217 -48.63 6.33 -4.21
C ALA A 217 -49.70 5.98 -5.26
N GLY A 218 -50.77 6.78 -5.35
CA GLY A 218 -51.83 6.58 -6.34
C GLY A 218 -51.32 6.69 -7.79
N GLY A 219 -50.52 7.71 -8.10
CA GLY A 219 -49.88 7.85 -9.41
C GLY A 219 -48.92 6.70 -9.73
N ALA A 220 -48.16 6.22 -8.74
CA ALA A 220 -47.27 5.08 -8.91
C ALA A 220 -48.01 3.77 -9.17
N VAL A 221 -49.05 3.45 -8.38
CA VAL A 221 -49.87 2.24 -8.58
C VAL A 221 -50.61 2.30 -9.91
N LEU A 222 -51.10 3.48 -10.34
CA LEU A 222 -51.73 3.66 -11.65
C LEU A 222 -50.75 3.36 -12.79
N LEU A 223 -49.57 3.98 -12.79
CA LEU A 223 -48.57 3.77 -13.85
C LEU A 223 -48.07 2.31 -13.87
N VAL A 224 -47.84 1.70 -12.71
CA VAL A 224 -47.48 0.27 -12.61
C VAL A 224 -48.62 -0.64 -13.08
N SER A 225 -49.88 -0.27 -12.85
CA SER A 225 -51.04 -1.03 -13.36
C SER A 225 -51.12 -0.98 -14.89
N CYS A 226 -50.94 0.20 -15.49
CA CYS A 226 -50.86 0.38 -16.95
C CYS A 226 -49.73 -0.46 -17.56
N PHE A 227 -48.56 -0.50 -16.93
CA PHE A 227 -47.44 -1.35 -17.34
C PHE A 227 -47.75 -2.85 -17.16
N ALA A 228 -48.29 -3.26 -16.01
CA ALA A 228 -48.57 -4.65 -15.68
C ALA A 228 -49.60 -5.30 -16.62
N ALA A 229 -50.59 -4.53 -17.09
CA ALA A 229 -51.60 -4.97 -18.06
C ALA A 229 -51.01 -5.36 -19.43
N VAL A 230 -49.80 -4.89 -19.75
CA VAL A 230 -49.12 -5.07 -21.04
C VAL A 230 -47.92 -6.03 -20.92
N ALA A 231 -47.16 -5.95 -19.82
CA ALA A 231 -45.83 -6.56 -19.73
C ALA A 231 -45.66 -7.66 -18.65
N ILE A 232 -46.54 -7.77 -17.65
CA ILE A 232 -46.35 -8.71 -16.53
C ILE A 232 -47.26 -9.94 -16.69
N PRO A 233 -46.74 -11.16 -16.93
CA PRO A 233 -47.58 -12.34 -17.25
C PRO A 233 -48.71 -12.66 -16.26
N GLY A 234 -48.55 -12.34 -14.97
CA GLY A 234 -49.59 -12.56 -13.95
C GLY A 234 -50.76 -11.56 -13.97
N VAL A 235 -50.68 -10.49 -14.77
CA VAL A 235 -51.69 -9.42 -14.90
C VAL A 235 -51.99 -9.08 -16.37
N LYS A 236 -51.09 -9.43 -17.29
CA LYS A 236 -51.20 -9.13 -18.73
C LYS A 236 -52.54 -9.61 -19.28
N TRP A 237 -53.21 -8.71 -19.99
CA TRP A 237 -54.46 -8.99 -20.70
C TRP A 237 -54.59 -8.16 -21.99
N ILE A 238 -53.70 -7.19 -22.21
CA ILE A 238 -53.63 -6.39 -23.44
C ILE A 238 -52.58 -7.02 -24.35
N GLU A 239 -53.04 -7.56 -25.48
CA GLU A 239 -52.19 -8.23 -26.47
C GLU A 239 -51.76 -7.31 -27.63
N SER A 240 -52.45 -6.19 -27.85
CA SER A 240 -52.10 -5.21 -28.89
C SER A 240 -50.97 -4.28 -28.42
N GLU A 241 -49.84 -4.31 -29.12
CA GLU A 241 -48.67 -3.46 -28.82
C GLU A 241 -48.99 -1.95 -28.88
N THR A 242 -49.78 -1.52 -29.88
CA THR A 242 -50.15 -0.11 -30.04
C THR A 242 -51.11 0.35 -28.94
N ALA A 243 -52.10 -0.45 -28.57
CA ALA A 243 -53.00 -0.16 -27.45
C ALA A 243 -52.24 -0.15 -26.11
N GLY A 244 -51.31 -1.09 -25.90
CA GLY A 244 -50.46 -1.15 -24.72
C GLY A 244 -49.55 0.07 -24.60
N LEU A 245 -48.91 0.49 -25.69
CA LEU A 245 -48.09 1.70 -25.71
C LEU A 245 -48.92 2.97 -25.42
N LEU A 246 -50.11 3.11 -26.02
CA LEU A 246 -51.01 4.24 -25.75
C LEU A 246 -51.46 4.29 -24.29
N LEU A 247 -51.79 3.13 -23.69
CA LEU A 247 -52.14 3.05 -22.26
C LEU A 247 -50.97 3.48 -21.36
N ILE A 248 -49.74 3.08 -21.69
CA ILE A 248 -48.55 3.46 -20.92
C ILE A 248 -48.23 4.95 -21.12
N ILE A 249 -48.35 5.50 -22.33
CA ILE A 249 -48.21 6.94 -22.58
C ILE A 249 -49.25 7.72 -21.76
N ALA A 250 -50.50 7.28 -21.71
CA ALA A 250 -51.53 7.90 -20.87
C ALA A 250 -51.16 7.86 -19.37
N GLY A 251 -50.68 6.71 -18.87
CA GLY A 251 -50.18 6.59 -17.50
C GLY A 251 -49.00 7.53 -17.22
N VAL A 252 -48.04 7.63 -18.15
CA VAL A 252 -46.88 8.53 -18.07
C VAL A 252 -47.31 10.00 -18.06
N LEU A 253 -48.29 10.40 -18.89
CA LEU A 253 -48.82 11.77 -18.92
C LEU A 253 -49.52 12.15 -17.60
N VAL A 254 -50.31 11.25 -17.01
CA VAL A 254 -50.91 11.44 -15.68
C VAL A 254 -49.82 11.58 -14.61
N ASN A 255 -48.76 10.76 -14.70
CA ASN A 255 -47.63 10.83 -13.77
C ASN A 255 -46.85 12.16 -13.91
N LEU A 256 -46.68 12.67 -15.13
CA LEU A 256 -46.08 13.99 -15.41
C LEU A 256 -46.96 15.15 -14.91
N PHE A 257 -48.28 15.03 -15.00
CA PHE A 257 -49.20 15.99 -14.41
C PHE A 257 -49.08 16.04 -12.88
N PHE A 258 -48.96 14.90 -12.21
CA PHE A 258 -48.68 14.87 -10.77
C PHE A 258 -47.28 15.41 -10.44
N ALA A 259 -46.26 15.16 -11.27
CA ALA A 259 -44.95 15.78 -11.13
C ALA A 259 -45.01 17.32 -11.22
N TYR A 260 -45.76 17.86 -12.19
CA TYR A 260 -45.96 19.31 -12.34
C TYR A 260 -46.73 19.93 -11.15
N ARG A 261 -47.68 19.21 -10.57
CA ARG A 261 -48.43 19.63 -9.37
C ARG A 261 -47.68 19.45 -8.05
N ALA A 262 -46.56 18.73 -8.03
CA ALA A 262 -45.84 18.43 -6.80
C ALA A 262 -45.29 19.69 -6.13
N SER A 263 -45.62 19.89 -4.85
CA SER A 263 -45.13 21.03 -4.06
C SER A 263 -43.70 20.84 -3.52
N ALA A 264 -43.09 19.67 -3.72
CA ALA A 264 -41.76 19.35 -3.25
C ALA A 264 -40.99 18.50 -4.29
N GLU A 265 -39.71 18.81 -4.44
CA GLU A 265 -38.75 18.22 -5.38
C GLU A 265 -38.75 16.68 -5.35
N ALA A 266 -38.84 16.07 -4.17
CA ALA A 266 -38.83 14.62 -3.99
C ALA A 266 -40.01 13.90 -4.67
N PHE A 267 -41.21 14.49 -4.67
CA PHE A 267 -42.39 13.87 -5.29
C PHE A 267 -42.36 14.05 -6.82
N ALA A 268 -41.96 15.22 -7.33
CA ALA A 268 -41.73 15.43 -8.76
C ALA A 268 -40.67 14.45 -9.30
N SER A 269 -39.55 14.31 -8.59
CA SER A 269 -38.47 13.36 -8.87
C SER A 269 -38.97 11.91 -8.94
N LEU A 270 -39.80 11.47 -7.99
CA LEU A 270 -40.35 10.12 -7.96
C LEU A 270 -41.19 9.79 -9.20
N HIS A 271 -42.10 10.69 -9.58
CA HIS A 271 -42.95 10.51 -10.76
C HIS A 271 -42.11 10.47 -12.05
N LEU A 272 -41.15 11.39 -12.22
CA LEU A 272 -40.26 11.42 -13.38
C LEU A 272 -39.40 10.15 -13.50
N LEU A 273 -38.83 9.69 -12.38
CA LEU A 273 -38.01 8.47 -12.33
C LEU A 273 -38.84 7.21 -12.67
N LEU A 274 -40.02 7.06 -12.08
CA LEU A 274 -40.88 5.90 -12.32
C LEU A 274 -41.34 5.82 -13.79
N SER A 275 -41.65 6.97 -14.40
CA SER A 275 -41.96 7.04 -15.84
C SER A 275 -40.80 6.56 -16.71
N LEU A 276 -39.56 6.93 -16.40
CA LEU A 276 -38.38 6.45 -17.15
C LEU A 276 -38.11 4.95 -16.91
N ILE A 277 -38.31 4.43 -15.69
CA ILE A 277 -38.15 3.00 -15.38
C ILE A 277 -39.15 2.17 -16.17
N VAL A 278 -40.43 2.55 -16.19
CA VAL A 278 -41.48 1.83 -16.95
C VAL A 278 -41.18 1.81 -18.44
N LEU A 279 -40.72 2.93 -19.01
CA LEU A 279 -40.32 3.01 -20.42
C LEU A 279 -39.06 2.20 -20.73
N ALA A 280 -38.17 1.95 -19.75
CA ALA A 280 -36.93 1.19 -19.95
C ALA A 280 -37.15 -0.32 -20.14
N VAL A 281 -38.26 -0.86 -19.61
CA VAL A 281 -38.57 -2.31 -19.67
C VAL A 281 -39.33 -2.69 -20.95
N LEU A 282 -39.82 -1.72 -21.72
CA LEU A 282 -40.60 -1.99 -22.92
C LEU A 282 -39.76 -2.47 -24.11
N PRO A 283 -40.36 -3.24 -25.04
CA PRO A 283 -39.71 -3.68 -26.28
C PRO A 283 -39.14 -2.52 -27.11
N PRO A 284 -38.11 -2.79 -27.93
CA PRO A 284 -37.33 -1.73 -28.54
C PRO A 284 -38.03 -1.00 -29.70
N ALA A 285 -38.78 0.07 -29.40
CA ALA A 285 -39.39 0.95 -30.40
C ALA A 285 -38.93 2.43 -30.33
N LEU A 286 -38.98 3.13 -31.45
CA LEU A 286 -38.62 4.55 -31.62
C LEU A 286 -39.56 5.51 -30.85
N PRO A 287 -40.90 5.32 -30.82
CA PRO A 287 -41.80 6.13 -30.00
C PRO A 287 -41.51 6.05 -28.49
N VAL A 288 -41.01 4.92 -27.99
CA VAL A 288 -40.64 4.75 -26.58
C VAL A 288 -39.43 5.64 -26.23
N LEU A 289 -38.43 5.70 -27.13
CA LEU A 289 -37.27 6.59 -27.01
C LEU A 289 -37.69 8.07 -27.02
N LEU A 290 -38.56 8.47 -27.95
CA LEU A 290 -39.10 9.84 -28.00
C LEU A 290 -39.90 10.19 -26.73
N THR A 291 -40.69 9.25 -26.22
CA THR A 291 -41.46 9.44 -24.97
C THR A 291 -40.51 9.62 -23.78
N ALA A 292 -39.47 8.79 -23.65
CA ALA A 292 -38.48 8.91 -22.57
C ALA A 292 -37.68 10.22 -22.65
N ALA A 293 -37.30 10.65 -23.86
CA ALA A 293 -36.67 11.96 -24.07
C ALA A 293 -37.62 13.12 -23.71
N GLY A 294 -38.90 13.01 -24.03
CA GLY A 294 -39.93 13.97 -23.63
C GLY A 294 -40.12 14.04 -22.10
N VAL A 295 -40.15 12.90 -21.41
CA VAL A 295 -40.17 12.82 -19.94
C VAL A 295 -38.94 13.49 -19.34
N ALA A 296 -37.75 13.20 -19.86
CA ALA A 296 -36.50 13.78 -19.38
C ALA A 296 -36.44 15.30 -19.60
N LEU A 297 -36.84 15.77 -20.79
CA LEU A 297 -36.91 17.19 -21.11
C LEU A 297 -37.92 17.92 -20.21
N ALA A 298 -39.11 17.36 -20.01
CA ALA A 298 -40.12 17.91 -19.11
C ALA A 298 -39.62 17.99 -17.65
N GLY A 299 -38.91 16.96 -17.17
CA GLY A 299 -38.34 16.94 -15.82
C GLY A 299 -37.24 17.99 -15.60
N VAL A 300 -36.37 18.18 -16.60
CA VAL A 300 -35.32 19.21 -16.63
C VAL A 300 -35.93 20.62 -16.70
N LEU A 301 -36.93 20.85 -17.55
CA LEU A 301 -37.63 22.14 -17.65
C LEU A 301 -38.43 22.48 -16.39
N LEU A 302 -39.03 21.47 -15.73
CA LEU A 302 -39.72 21.65 -14.45
C LEU A 302 -38.75 22.09 -13.35
N ALA A 303 -37.57 21.47 -13.28
CA ALA A 303 -36.54 21.82 -12.30
C ALA A 303 -36.05 23.27 -12.45
N ALA A 304 -36.06 23.81 -13.68
CA ALA A 304 -35.69 25.18 -13.97
C ALA A 304 -36.54 26.22 -13.21
N ARG A 305 -37.81 25.90 -12.91
CA ARG A 305 -38.77 26.82 -12.26
C ARG A 305 -38.34 27.24 -10.86
N SER A 306 -37.66 26.35 -10.12
CA SER A 306 -37.51 26.47 -8.65
C SER A 306 -36.08 26.24 -8.14
N ARG A 307 -35.06 26.26 -9.03
CA ARG A 307 -33.65 25.86 -8.73
C ARG A 307 -33.53 24.45 -8.13
N TRP A 308 -34.29 23.47 -8.65
CA TRP A 308 -34.27 22.08 -8.18
C TRP A 308 -33.11 21.30 -8.83
N GLU A 309 -31.88 21.65 -8.44
CA GLU A 309 -30.65 21.11 -9.03
C GLU A 309 -30.54 19.58 -8.88
N LEU A 310 -31.01 19.01 -7.75
CA LEU A 310 -30.94 17.57 -7.49
C LEU A 310 -31.93 16.81 -8.37
N GLN A 311 -33.14 17.34 -8.60
CA GLN A 311 -34.09 16.80 -9.57
C GLN A 311 -33.54 16.86 -11.00
N ALA A 312 -32.94 17.98 -11.41
CA ALA A 312 -32.33 18.09 -12.74
C ALA A 312 -31.22 17.05 -12.94
N VAL A 313 -30.35 16.87 -11.93
CA VAL A 313 -29.31 15.83 -11.92
C VAL A 313 -29.93 14.44 -12.02
N LEU A 314 -30.87 14.10 -11.14
CA LEU A 314 -31.52 12.79 -11.13
C LEU A 314 -32.17 12.48 -12.48
N CYS A 315 -32.84 13.48 -13.08
CA CYS A 315 -33.51 13.34 -14.37
C CYS A 315 -32.50 13.06 -15.51
N THR A 316 -31.42 13.84 -15.60
CA THR A 316 -30.37 13.63 -16.63
C THR A 316 -29.62 12.31 -16.45
N VAL A 317 -29.32 11.90 -15.20
CA VAL A 317 -28.68 10.60 -14.90
C VAL A 317 -29.60 9.44 -15.24
N SER A 318 -30.88 9.51 -14.86
CA SER A 318 -31.86 8.46 -15.16
C SER A 318 -32.09 8.32 -16.66
N PHE A 319 -32.12 9.43 -17.40
CA PHE A 319 -32.19 9.41 -18.85
C PHE A 319 -30.92 8.81 -19.47
N ALA A 320 -29.72 9.13 -18.96
CA ALA A 320 -28.49 8.52 -19.47
C ALA A 320 -28.41 7.01 -19.20
N LEU A 321 -28.89 6.53 -18.04
CA LEU A 321 -29.02 5.10 -17.74
C LEU A 321 -30.03 4.42 -18.67
N TYR A 322 -31.18 5.07 -18.92
CA TYR A 322 -32.15 4.64 -19.92
C TYR A 322 -31.48 4.49 -21.30
N GLN A 323 -30.73 5.50 -21.76
CA GLN A 323 -30.02 5.47 -23.05
C GLN A 323 -29.03 4.31 -23.14
N VAL A 324 -28.31 3.97 -22.06
CA VAL A 324 -27.41 2.80 -22.01
C VAL A 324 -28.17 1.50 -22.22
N VAL A 325 -29.21 1.24 -21.42
CA VAL A 325 -30.04 0.02 -21.54
C VAL A 325 -30.67 -0.06 -22.93
N ARG A 326 -31.21 1.07 -23.40
CA ARG A 326 -31.83 1.22 -24.72
C ARG A 326 -30.86 0.92 -25.85
N TYR A 327 -29.64 1.44 -25.80
CA TYR A 327 -28.62 1.26 -26.84
C TYR A 327 -28.25 -0.21 -27.02
N PHE A 328 -27.97 -0.93 -25.93
CA PHE A 328 -27.66 -2.36 -26.01
C PHE A 328 -28.87 -3.16 -26.51
N ALA A 329 -30.07 -2.93 -25.98
CA ALA A 329 -31.28 -3.61 -26.44
C ALA A 329 -31.58 -3.38 -27.94
N MET A 330 -31.33 -2.17 -28.48
CA MET A 330 -31.48 -1.92 -29.93
C MET A 330 -30.36 -2.55 -30.76
N ARG A 331 -29.13 -2.61 -30.24
CA ARG A 331 -28.01 -3.27 -30.91
C ARG A 331 -28.25 -4.79 -31.03
N ASP A 332 -28.65 -5.41 -29.93
CA ASP A 332 -28.85 -6.86 -29.86
C ASP A 332 -30.08 -7.30 -30.69
N ALA A 333 -31.09 -6.42 -30.82
CA ALA A 333 -32.22 -6.59 -31.73
C ALA A 333 -31.93 -6.27 -33.21
N GLY A 334 -30.68 -5.93 -33.58
CA GLY A 334 -30.31 -5.59 -34.95
C GLY A 334 -30.85 -4.24 -35.47
N LEU A 335 -31.41 -3.40 -34.60
CA LEU A 335 -32.03 -2.11 -34.94
C LEU A 335 -31.02 -0.93 -35.02
N LEU A 336 -29.73 -1.21 -34.83
CA LEU A 336 -28.64 -0.24 -35.00
C LEU A 336 -27.66 -0.74 -36.06
N SER A 337 -27.68 -0.10 -37.22
CA SER A 337 -26.72 -0.35 -38.29
C SER A 337 -25.36 0.30 -38.01
N GLN A 338 -24.33 -0.16 -38.72
CA GLN A 338 -22.99 0.44 -38.66
C GLN A 338 -22.91 1.79 -39.40
N GLU A 339 -23.90 2.08 -40.25
CA GLU A 339 -23.94 3.31 -41.05
C GLU A 339 -24.17 4.57 -40.18
N PRO A 340 -23.43 5.67 -40.42
CA PRO A 340 -23.62 6.93 -39.69
C PRO A 340 -24.98 7.61 -39.92
N THR A 341 -25.72 7.21 -40.96
CA THR A 341 -27.01 7.79 -41.38
C THR A 341 -28.24 7.14 -40.74
N ASP A 342 -28.03 6.15 -39.87
CA ASP A 342 -29.10 5.44 -39.16
C ASP A 342 -30.03 6.39 -38.37
N ILE A 343 -31.34 6.29 -38.63
CA ILE A 343 -32.35 7.15 -38.01
C ILE A 343 -32.44 6.98 -36.48
N ASN A 344 -32.21 5.76 -35.96
CA ASN A 344 -32.20 5.49 -34.52
C ASN A 344 -30.98 6.13 -33.85
N ARG A 345 -29.84 6.17 -34.54
CA ARG A 345 -28.63 6.86 -34.07
C ARG A 345 -28.81 8.37 -34.11
N LEU A 346 -29.38 8.91 -35.18
CA LEU A 346 -29.70 10.33 -35.29
C LEU A 346 -30.66 10.78 -34.18
N ILE A 347 -31.73 10.03 -33.91
CA ILE A 347 -32.68 10.34 -32.84
C ILE A 347 -32.02 10.19 -31.46
N GLY A 348 -31.13 9.22 -31.26
CA GLY A 348 -30.31 9.10 -30.04
C GLY A 348 -29.39 10.30 -29.80
N ILE A 349 -28.78 10.85 -30.86
CA ILE A 349 -27.97 12.08 -30.82
C ILE A 349 -28.86 13.30 -30.51
N LEU A 350 -29.97 13.48 -31.23
CA LEU A 350 -30.86 14.64 -31.09
C LEU A 350 -31.54 14.68 -29.71
N SER A 351 -32.01 13.53 -29.21
CA SER A 351 -32.61 13.42 -27.87
C SER A 351 -31.59 13.73 -26.76
N THR A 352 -30.36 13.19 -26.88
CA THR A 352 -29.25 13.52 -25.98
C THR A 352 -28.94 15.01 -26.01
N ALA A 353 -28.80 15.60 -27.20
CA ALA A 353 -28.50 17.02 -27.36
C ALA A 353 -29.60 17.93 -26.79
N ALA A 354 -30.87 17.59 -27.00
CA ALA A 354 -32.01 18.37 -26.49
C ALA A 354 -32.07 18.38 -24.95
N VAL A 355 -32.01 17.20 -24.31
CA VAL A 355 -32.05 17.08 -22.84
C VAL A 355 -30.81 17.72 -22.20
N ALA A 356 -29.62 17.47 -22.76
CA ALA A 356 -28.37 18.03 -22.25
C ALA A 356 -28.34 19.57 -22.36
N SER A 357 -28.70 20.13 -23.53
CA SER A 357 -28.72 21.59 -23.72
C SER A 357 -29.73 22.26 -22.80
N ALA A 358 -30.91 21.66 -22.62
CA ALA A 358 -31.93 22.15 -21.70
C ALA A 358 -31.51 22.13 -20.22
N ALA A 359 -30.56 21.27 -19.82
CA ALA A 359 -30.00 21.24 -18.47
C ALA A 359 -28.80 22.20 -18.31
N LEU A 360 -27.88 22.20 -19.28
CA LEU A 360 -26.67 23.02 -19.25
C LEU A 360 -26.97 24.52 -19.32
N LEU A 361 -27.89 24.94 -20.21
CA LEU A 361 -28.25 26.36 -20.39
C LEU A 361 -28.94 26.98 -19.15
N GLN A 362 -29.46 26.18 -18.22
CA GLN A 362 -30.08 26.73 -17.00
C GLN A 362 -29.07 27.44 -16.09
N HIS A 363 -27.80 27.02 -16.13
CA HIS A 363 -26.72 27.60 -15.34
C HIS A 363 -26.24 28.97 -15.85
N TYR A 364 -26.64 29.34 -17.08
CA TYR A 364 -26.36 30.64 -17.69
C TYR A 364 -27.32 31.75 -17.27
N ARG A 365 -28.23 31.49 -16.34
CA ARG A 365 -29.17 32.49 -15.81
C ARG A 365 -28.50 33.37 -14.75
N ALA A 366 -28.90 34.64 -14.68
CA ALA A 366 -28.36 35.62 -13.72
C ALA A 366 -28.46 35.20 -12.23
N ILE A 367 -29.33 34.23 -11.92
CA ILE A 367 -29.52 33.67 -10.56
C ILE A 367 -28.27 32.93 -10.04
N PHE A 368 -27.32 32.57 -10.91
CA PHE A 368 -26.04 31.93 -10.54
C PHE A 368 -24.84 32.90 -10.57
N GLN A 369 -25.07 34.22 -10.62
CA GLN A 369 -24.01 35.23 -10.54
C GLN A 369 -23.36 35.20 -9.15
N SER A 370 -22.10 34.75 -9.12
CA SER A 370 -21.33 34.60 -7.89
C SER A 370 -19.84 34.58 -8.20
N ASP A 371 -19.07 35.36 -7.44
CA ASP A 371 -17.60 35.32 -7.41
C ASP A 371 -17.06 34.10 -6.63
N ARG A 372 -17.94 33.33 -5.97
CA ARG A 372 -17.60 32.13 -5.17
C ARG A 372 -18.21 30.87 -5.78
N LEU A 373 -17.52 29.74 -5.59
CA LEU A 373 -17.96 28.42 -6.06
C LEU A 373 -19.24 27.94 -5.36
N GLU A 374 -20.38 27.99 -6.06
CA GLU A 374 -21.61 27.31 -5.62
C GLU A 374 -21.47 25.80 -5.87
N ARG A 375 -21.24 25.03 -4.78
CA ARG A 375 -20.87 23.60 -4.88
C ARG A 375 -21.94 22.72 -5.56
N LEU A 376 -23.22 22.99 -5.30
CA LEU A 376 -24.32 22.16 -5.80
C LEU A 376 -24.57 22.40 -7.32
N PRO A 377 -24.73 23.64 -7.81
CA PRO A 377 -24.78 23.92 -9.26
C PRO A 377 -23.50 23.49 -10.00
N PHE A 378 -22.32 23.68 -9.42
CA PHE A 378 -21.07 23.18 -10.02
C PHE A 378 -21.10 21.66 -10.24
N PHE A 379 -21.52 20.89 -9.23
CA PHE A 379 -21.67 19.45 -9.34
C PHE A 379 -22.77 19.08 -10.35
N ALA A 380 -23.92 19.75 -10.33
CA ALA A 380 -25.02 19.49 -11.26
C ALA A 380 -24.61 19.72 -12.72
N HIS A 381 -24.02 20.88 -13.00
CA HIS A 381 -23.50 21.25 -14.32
C HIS A 381 -22.51 20.21 -14.87
N LEU A 382 -21.60 19.74 -14.02
CA LEU A 382 -20.63 18.73 -14.38
C LEU A 382 -21.28 17.35 -14.67
N VAL A 383 -22.28 16.94 -13.88
CA VAL A 383 -23.03 15.69 -14.15
C VAL A 383 -23.82 15.78 -15.45
N HIS A 384 -24.41 16.95 -15.77
CA HIS A 384 -25.05 17.16 -17.08
C HIS A 384 -24.06 16.98 -18.24
N TRP A 385 -22.82 17.48 -18.11
CA TRP A 385 -21.77 17.23 -19.09
C TRP A 385 -21.35 15.76 -19.19
N MET A 386 -21.25 15.04 -18.07
CA MET A 386 -20.95 13.59 -18.10
C MET A 386 -22.06 12.78 -18.79
N THR A 387 -23.33 13.05 -18.46
CA THR A 387 -24.49 12.37 -19.06
C THR A 387 -24.64 12.67 -20.54
N ALA A 388 -24.39 13.91 -20.97
CA ALA A 388 -24.33 14.29 -22.38
C ALA A 388 -23.21 13.54 -23.13
N GLY A 389 -22.01 13.51 -22.55
CA GLY A 389 -20.86 12.77 -23.12
C GLY A 389 -21.12 11.28 -23.26
N LEU A 390 -21.81 10.65 -22.29
CA LEU A 390 -22.23 9.25 -22.37
C LEU A 390 -23.24 9.01 -23.49
N GLY A 391 -24.25 9.86 -23.66
CA GLY A 391 -25.21 9.73 -24.76
C GLY A 391 -24.57 9.90 -26.14
N PHE A 392 -23.70 10.90 -26.31
CA PHE A 392 -22.95 11.06 -27.57
C PHE A 392 -21.95 9.92 -27.81
N LEU A 393 -21.35 9.36 -26.77
CA LEU A 393 -20.50 8.18 -26.89
C LEU A 393 -21.29 7.00 -27.48
N LEU A 394 -22.50 6.71 -26.96
CA LEU A 394 -23.33 5.61 -27.46
C LEU A 394 -23.71 5.82 -28.93
N TYR A 395 -24.36 6.93 -29.26
CA TYR A 395 -24.98 7.08 -30.59
C TYR A 395 -24.04 7.63 -31.66
N ALA A 396 -23.13 8.55 -31.33
CA ALA A 396 -22.25 9.18 -32.32
C ALA A 396 -20.97 8.39 -32.61
N THR A 397 -20.49 7.47 -31.75
CA THR A 397 -19.16 6.84 -32.02
C THR A 397 -19.17 5.84 -33.16
N GLY A 398 -18.15 5.93 -34.04
CA GLY A 398 -17.97 5.06 -35.21
C GLY A 398 -17.73 5.84 -36.49
N SER A 399 -18.36 7.02 -36.64
CA SER A 399 -18.18 7.86 -37.83
C SER A 399 -16.87 8.67 -37.82
N LYS A 400 -16.32 8.94 -39.00
CA LYS A 400 -15.23 9.92 -39.20
C LYS A 400 -15.70 11.37 -38.96
N TRP A 401 -16.98 11.65 -39.25
CA TRP A 401 -17.60 12.97 -39.09
C TRP A 401 -17.65 13.47 -37.64
N ASN A 402 -17.47 12.60 -36.63
CA ASN A 402 -17.34 12.98 -35.22
C ASN A 402 -16.30 14.09 -35.01
N THR A 403 -15.18 14.04 -35.74
CA THR A 403 -14.11 15.03 -35.63
C THR A 403 -14.64 16.45 -35.84
N ILE A 404 -15.49 16.65 -36.86
CA ILE A 404 -16.08 17.95 -37.19
C ILE A 404 -17.15 18.35 -36.16
N VAL A 405 -17.98 17.40 -35.70
CA VAL A 405 -18.97 17.66 -34.65
C VAL A 405 -18.31 18.06 -33.32
N LEU A 406 -17.21 17.40 -32.96
CA LEU A 406 -16.44 17.68 -31.75
C LEU A 406 -15.66 19.00 -31.85
N ALA A 407 -15.14 19.35 -33.03
CA ALA A 407 -14.54 20.65 -33.28
C ALA A 407 -15.57 21.78 -33.13
N LEU A 408 -16.77 21.63 -33.70
CA LEU A 408 -17.85 22.60 -33.56
C LEU A 408 -18.31 22.72 -32.11
N ALA A 409 -18.51 21.59 -31.41
CA ALA A 409 -18.86 21.57 -29.98
C ALA A 409 -17.80 22.25 -29.12
N THR A 410 -16.51 22.02 -29.40
CA THR A 410 -15.37 22.69 -28.74
C THR A 410 -15.48 24.21 -28.87
N VAL A 411 -15.74 24.72 -30.08
CA VAL A 411 -15.90 26.16 -30.33
C VAL A 411 -17.13 26.72 -29.62
N VAL A 412 -18.27 26.03 -29.68
CA VAL A 412 -19.52 26.45 -29.01
C VAL A 412 -19.33 26.54 -27.49
N VAL A 413 -18.76 25.51 -26.85
CA VAL A 413 -18.52 25.51 -25.40
C VAL A 413 -17.48 26.56 -25.01
N PHE A 414 -16.44 26.75 -25.82
CA PHE A 414 -15.46 27.80 -25.61
C PHE A 414 -16.09 29.20 -25.65
N LEU A 415 -16.99 29.47 -26.61
CA LEU A 415 -17.75 30.73 -26.71
C LEU A 415 -18.73 30.89 -25.54
N LEU A 416 -19.44 29.83 -25.14
CA LEU A 416 -20.31 29.82 -23.97
C LEU A 416 -19.53 30.12 -22.69
N ALA A 417 -18.31 29.59 -22.50
CA ALA A 417 -17.45 29.96 -21.38
C ALA A 417 -17.15 31.47 -21.37
N ARG A 418 -16.83 32.08 -22.53
CA ARG A 418 -16.62 33.55 -22.63
C ARG A 418 -17.91 34.33 -22.35
N TYR A 419 -19.08 33.77 -22.67
CA TYR A 419 -20.37 34.35 -22.28
C TYR A 419 -20.59 34.27 -20.75
N ALA A 420 -20.26 33.16 -20.09
CA ALA A 420 -20.27 33.07 -18.62
C ALA A 420 -19.33 34.09 -17.96
N ARG A 421 -18.17 34.37 -18.57
CA ARG A 421 -17.25 35.44 -18.13
C ARG A 421 -17.90 36.83 -18.22
N ARG A 422 -18.62 37.13 -19.31
CA ARG A 422 -19.40 38.38 -19.44
C ARG A 422 -20.52 38.49 -18.41
N LEU A 423 -21.17 37.37 -18.07
CA LEU A 423 -22.19 37.28 -17.04
C LEU A 423 -21.65 37.33 -15.60
N ARG A 424 -20.33 37.40 -15.39
CA ARG A 424 -19.66 37.32 -14.06
C ARG A 424 -19.94 36.01 -13.30
N ILE A 425 -20.04 34.88 -14.01
CA ILE A 425 -20.17 33.54 -13.43
C ILE A 425 -18.81 32.84 -13.51
N LEU A 426 -17.88 33.19 -12.61
CA LEU A 426 -16.47 32.77 -12.69
C LEU A 426 -16.29 31.25 -12.61
N TRP A 427 -17.07 30.56 -11.76
CA TRP A 427 -16.99 29.10 -11.63
C TRP A 427 -17.41 28.38 -12.91
N LEU A 428 -18.43 28.90 -13.62
CA LEU A 428 -18.94 28.34 -14.87
C LEU A 428 -17.96 28.61 -16.03
N TYR A 429 -17.43 29.84 -16.13
CA TYR A 429 -16.37 30.15 -17.10
C TYR A 429 -15.14 29.24 -16.97
N ARG A 430 -14.67 28.98 -15.73
CA ARG A 430 -13.56 28.07 -15.47
C ARG A 430 -13.90 26.62 -15.85
N THR A 431 -15.11 26.17 -15.51
CA THR A 431 -15.58 24.81 -15.80
C THR A 431 -15.68 24.59 -17.32
N ASP A 432 -16.42 25.43 -18.03
CA ASP A 432 -16.66 25.24 -19.46
C ASP A 432 -15.41 25.49 -20.31
N THR A 433 -14.46 26.31 -19.84
CA THR A 433 -13.14 26.41 -20.49
C THR A 433 -12.35 25.09 -20.39
N LEU A 434 -12.41 24.38 -19.26
CA LEU A 434 -11.80 23.05 -19.13
C LEU A 434 -12.54 21.98 -19.94
N ILE A 435 -13.87 22.09 -20.06
CA ILE A 435 -14.68 21.14 -20.84
C ILE A 435 -14.45 21.34 -22.34
N ALA A 436 -14.37 22.59 -22.82
CA ALA A 436 -13.91 22.88 -24.18
C ALA A 436 -12.50 22.31 -24.43
N GLN A 437 -11.58 22.45 -23.48
CA GLN A 437 -10.24 21.85 -23.59
C GLN A 437 -10.29 20.31 -23.67
N GLY A 438 -11.14 19.65 -22.87
CA GLY A 438 -11.38 18.20 -22.94
C GLY A 438 -11.98 17.74 -24.28
N LEU A 439 -12.95 18.49 -24.81
CA LEU A 439 -13.52 18.25 -26.15
C LEU A 439 -12.48 18.45 -27.27
N ALA A 440 -11.58 19.43 -27.13
CA ALA A 440 -10.49 19.65 -28.08
C ALA A 440 -9.52 18.45 -28.15
N PHE A 441 -9.08 17.93 -27.00
CA PHE A 441 -8.28 16.70 -26.94
C PHE A 441 -8.98 15.52 -27.61
N PHE A 442 -10.27 15.34 -27.32
CA PHE A 442 -11.07 14.25 -27.85
C PHE A 442 -11.28 14.36 -29.37
N CYS A 443 -11.49 15.58 -29.87
CA CYS A 443 -11.51 15.90 -31.29
C CYS A 443 -10.20 15.48 -31.98
N ILE A 444 -9.05 15.84 -31.40
CA ILE A 444 -7.72 15.51 -31.95
C ILE A 444 -7.52 13.99 -32.02
N LEU A 445 -7.91 13.25 -30.98
CA LEU A 445 -7.84 11.78 -30.99
C LEU A 445 -8.72 11.13 -32.07
N THR A 446 -9.83 11.77 -32.48
CA THR A 446 -10.65 11.27 -33.59
C THR A 446 -10.05 11.46 -34.98
N LEU A 447 -8.96 12.22 -35.13
CA LEU A 447 -8.22 12.34 -36.40
C LEU A 447 -7.67 11.00 -36.90
N GLY A 448 -7.42 10.02 -36.02
CA GLY A 448 -7.07 8.65 -36.44
C GLY A 448 -8.12 7.98 -37.32
N ARG A 449 -9.40 8.40 -37.25
CA ARG A 449 -10.48 7.94 -38.16
C ARG A 449 -10.40 8.56 -39.56
N TRP A 450 -9.59 9.59 -39.74
CA TRP A 450 -9.23 10.20 -41.02
C TRP A 450 -7.87 9.68 -41.52
N GLN A 451 -7.41 8.53 -41.00
CA GLN A 451 -6.12 7.90 -41.33
C GLN A 451 -4.88 8.76 -40.97
N VAL A 452 -5.04 9.73 -40.06
CA VAL A 452 -3.91 10.45 -39.46
C VAL A 452 -3.21 9.52 -38.47
N ASP A 453 -1.91 9.29 -38.65
CA ASP A 453 -1.12 8.42 -37.78
C ASP A 453 -0.94 8.99 -36.36
N ALA A 454 -0.57 8.10 -35.43
CA ALA A 454 -0.47 8.45 -34.01
C ALA A 454 0.58 9.54 -33.72
N PHE A 455 1.66 9.64 -34.50
CA PHE A 455 2.68 10.67 -34.34
C PHE A 455 2.12 12.05 -34.69
N HIS A 456 1.43 12.20 -35.82
CA HIS A 456 0.77 13.45 -36.18
C HIS A 456 -0.40 13.81 -35.24
N VAL A 457 -1.14 12.83 -34.70
CA VAL A 457 -2.13 13.06 -33.63
C VAL A 457 -1.46 13.62 -32.37
N GLY A 458 -0.32 13.06 -31.95
CA GLY A 458 0.47 13.57 -30.82
C GLY A 458 1.03 14.98 -31.06
N LEU A 459 1.51 15.27 -32.27
CA LEU A 459 1.98 16.59 -32.71
C LEU A 459 0.89 17.66 -32.56
N VAL A 460 -0.31 17.40 -33.10
CA VAL A 460 -1.44 18.33 -33.00
C VAL A 460 -1.87 18.53 -31.54
N MET A 461 -1.83 17.47 -30.72
CA MET A 461 -2.12 17.55 -29.29
C MET A 461 -1.11 18.42 -28.51
N PHE A 462 0.18 18.29 -28.81
CA PHE A 462 1.24 19.10 -28.19
C PHE A 462 1.09 20.58 -28.53
N VAL A 463 0.81 20.91 -29.80
CA VAL A 463 0.56 22.29 -30.24
C VAL A 463 -0.71 22.86 -29.62
N GLN A 464 -1.81 22.10 -29.58
CA GLN A 464 -3.09 22.58 -29.05
C GLN A 464 -3.01 22.94 -27.56
N THR A 465 -2.37 22.10 -26.74
CA THR A 465 -2.20 22.37 -25.30
C THR A 465 -1.30 23.58 -25.06
N MET A 466 -0.26 23.76 -25.87
CA MET A 466 0.62 24.91 -25.80
C MET A 466 -0.13 26.22 -26.16
N LEU A 467 -1.00 26.19 -27.17
CA LEU A 467 -1.87 27.32 -27.53
C LEU A 467 -2.90 27.63 -26.43
N PHE A 468 -3.51 26.60 -25.84
CA PHE A 468 -4.40 26.77 -24.68
C PHE A 468 -3.68 27.45 -23.52
N PHE A 469 -2.50 26.97 -23.14
CA PHE A 469 -1.67 27.58 -22.11
C PHE A 469 -1.35 29.07 -22.42
N ALA A 470 -0.88 29.38 -23.63
CA ALA A 470 -0.56 30.74 -24.06
C ALA A 470 -1.78 31.67 -23.99
N LEU A 471 -2.96 31.16 -24.34
CA LEU A 471 -4.22 31.92 -24.26
C LEU A 471 -4.66 32.16 -22.81
N MET A 472 -4.59 31.15 -21.93
CA MET A 472 -5.02 31.29 -20.53
C MET A 472 -4.16 32.29 -19.75
N ASN A 473 -2.83 32.30 -20.00
CA ASN A 473 -1.93 33.33 -19.50
C ASN A 473 -2.35 34.73 -19.97
N ARG A 474 -2.60 34.88 -21.29
CA ARG A 474 -3.04 36.17 -21.87
C ARG A 474 -4.41 36.63 -21.36
N GLU A 475 -5.27 35.70 -20.94
CA GLU A 475 -6.57 35.99 -20.32
C GLU A 475 -6.50 36.33 -18.82
N GLY A 476 -5.32 36.18 -18.17
CA GLY A 476 -5.05 36.58 -16.78
C GLY A 476 -5.55 35.62 -15.69
N GLU A 477 -5.97 34.41 -16.05
CA GLU A 477 -6.61 33.46 -15.12
C GLU A 477 -5.63 32.39 -14.63
N GLY A 478 -4.87 32.73 -13.58
CA GLY A 478 -3.77 31.91 -13.05
C GLY A 478 -4.12 30.46 -12.68
N PHE A 479 -5.39 30.17 -12.36
CA PHE A 479 -5.88 28.79 -12.21
C PHE A 479 -5.81 28.03 -13.54
N LEU A 480 -6.46 28.55 -14.59
CA LEU A 480 -6.51 27.92 -15.91
C LEU A 480 -5.14 27.88 -16.58
N GLU A 481 -4.30 28.89 -16.35
CA GLU A 481 -2.90 28.92 -16.75
C GLU A 481 -2.11 27.76 -16.12
N SER A 482 -2.27 27.52 -14.81
CA SER A 482 -1.61 26.40 -14.12
C SER A 482 -2.04 25.03 -14.67
N VAL A 483 -3.33 24.88 -14.99
CA VAL A 483 -3.85 23.65 -15.63
C VAL A 483 -3.31 23.51 -17.05
N GLY A 484 -3.26 24.58 -17.84
CA GLY A 484 -2.70 24.59 -19.19
C GLY A 484 -1.23 24.18 -19.21
N LEU A 485 -0.42 24.66 -18.26
CA LEU A 485 0.98 24.28 -18.12
C LEU A 485 1.13 22.78 -17.84
N PHE A 486 0.35 22.24 -16.90
CA PHE A 486 0.36 20.80 -16.61
C PHE A 486 -0.03 19.95 -17.82
N LEU A 487 -1.13 20.31 -18.51
CA LEU A 487 -1.60 19.61 -19.70
C LEU A 487 -0.57 19.65 -20.84
N HIS A 488 0.10 20.78 -21.03
CA HIS A 488 1.16 20.91 -22.03
C HIS A 488 2.37 20.04 -21.70
N LEU A 489 2.85 20.03 -20.45
CA LEU A 489 3.93 19.14 -20.00
C LEU A 489 3.57 17.66 -20.18
N LEU A 490 2.35 17.26 -19.82
CA LEU A 490 1.84 15.90 -20.01
C LEU A 490 1.78 15.50 -21.50
N SER A 491 1.28 16.40 -22.36
CA SER A 491 1.27 16.17 -23.81
C SER A 491 2.68 16.01 -24.39
N GLY A 492 3.68 16.67 -23.80
CA GLY A 492 5.09 16.51 -24.16
C GLY A 492 5.60 15.09 -23.91
N VAL A 493 5.28 14.51 -22.75
CA VAL A 493 5.62 13.12 -22.43
C VAL A 493 4.94 12.13 -23.38
N ILE A 494 3.64 12.36 -23.68
CA ILE A 494 2.89 11.53 -24.63
C ILE A 494 3.49 11.63 -26.04
N PHE A 495 3.79 12.84 -26.51
CA PHE A 495 4.40 13.05 -27.83
C PHE A 495 5.79 12.43 -27.94
N ILE A 496 6.63 12.53 -26.89
CA ILE A 496 7.92 11.82 -26.83
C ILE A 496 7.70 10.31 -27.04
N ALA A 497 6.82 9.69 -26.25
CA ALA A 497 6.58 8.25 -26.32
C ALA A 497 6.06 7.80 -27.70
N LEU A 498 5.20 8.60 -28.33
CA LEU A 498 4.70 8.36 -29.69
C LEU A 498 5.76 8.59 -30.78
N ALA A 499 6.69 9.51 -30.58
CA ALA A 499 7.78 9.75 -31.52
C ALA A 499 8.82 8.61 -31.51
N THR A 500 9.05 8.01 -30.34
CA THR A 500 9.91 6.81 -30.17
C THR A 500 9.17 5.48 -30.32
N GLY A 501 7.87 5.49 -30.59
CA GLY A 501 7.06 4.30 -30.88
C GLY A 501 7.05 3.99 -32.38
N ASP A 502 6.98 2.69 -32.72
CA ASP A 502 6.98 2.17 -34.10
C ASP A 502 7.93 2.95 -35.02
N ILE A 503 9.22 2.86 -34.69
CA ILE A 503 10.30 3.55 -35.40
C ILE A 503 10.58 2.79 -36.71
N PRO A 504 10.38 3.42 -37.89
CA PRO A 504 10.67 2.80 -39.18
C PRO A 504 12.17 2.89 -39.46
N TYR A 505 12.96 2.04 -38.79
CA TYR A 505 14.42 1.97 -38.96
C TYR A 505 14.90 1.65 -40.39
N SER A 506 13.98 1.36 -41.31
CA SER A 506 14.22 1.12 -42.73
C SER A 506 13.88 2.30 -43.67
N ASP A 507 13.39 3.44 -43.15
CA ASP A 507 13.10 4.65 -43.94
C ASP A 507 13.78 5.87 -43.31
N ASP A 508 15.02 6.13 -43.76
CA ASP A 508 15.83 7.27 -43.36
C ASP A 508 15.10 8.62 -43.53
N ALA A 509 14.28 8.74 -44.57
CA ALA A 509 13.54 9.97 -44.84
C ALA A 509 12.39 10.14 -43.85
N ALA A 510 11.74 9.06 -43.38
CA ALA A 510 10.77 9.11 -42.28
C ALA A 510 11.43 9.45 -40.94
N LEU A 511 12.58 8.87 -40.63
CA LEU A 511 13.36 9.19 -39.43
C LEU A 511 13.73 10.68 -39.40
N LEU A 512 14.27 11.21 -40.50
CA LEU A 512 14.68 12.61 -40.61
C LEU A 512 13.48 13.57 -40.52
N ARG A 513 12.33 13.22 -41.11
CA ARG A 513 11.07 13.99 -40.96
C ARG A 513 10.59 14.02 -39.49
N ARG A 514 10.56 12.87 -38.79
CA ARG A 514 10.16 12.81 -37.37
C ARG A 514 11.11 13.63 -36.48
N ALA A 515 12.42 13.46 -36.66
CA ALA A 515 13.44 14.20 -35.90
C ALA A 515 13.36 15.72 -36.14
N GLY A 516 13.18 16.16 -37.40
CA GLY A 516 13.01 17.56 -37.75
C GLY A 516 11.77 18.20 -37.10
N MET A 517 10.64 17.48 -37.08
CA MET A 517 9.41 17.95 -36.41
C MET A 517 9.58 18.03 -34.88
N MET A 518 10.25 17.06 -34.25
CA MET A 518 10.58 17.13 -32.82
C MET A 518 11.47 18.33 -32.47
N LEU A 519 12.51 18.58 -33.28
CA LEU A 519 13.43 19.71 -33.08
C LEU A 519 12.70 21.05 -33.23
N ALA A 520 11.85 21.21 -34.25
CA ALA A 520 11.05 22.41 -34.45
C ALA A 520 10.12 22.70 -33.26
N LEU A 521 9.44 21.67 -32.73
CA LEU A 521 8.60 21.82 -31.53
C LEU A 521 9.40 22.15 -30.26
N LEU A 522 10.57 21.53 -30.06
CA LEU A 522 11.42 21.80 -28.92
C LEU A 522 11.84 23.28 -28.90
N LEU A 523 12.30 23.80 -30.05
CA LEU A 523 12.67 25.22 -30.21
C LEU A 523 11.46 26.16 -30.05
N PHE A 524 10.32 25.82 -30.67
CA PHE A 524 9.11 26.64 -30.59
C PHE A 524 8.56 26.74 -29.15
N SER A 525 8.53 25.62 -28.43
CA SER A 525 8.16 25.61 -27.01
C SER A 525 9.11 26.50 -26.20
N LEU A 526 10.43 26.37 -26.38
CA LEU A 526 11.45 27.15 -25.67
C LEU A 526 11.23 28.67 -25.84
N VAL A 527 10.96 29.13 -27.07
CA VAL A 527 10.66 30.53 -27.37
C VAL A 527 9.37 31.00 -26.69
N LEU A 528 8.31 30.19 -26.71
CA LEU A 528 7.03 30.54 -26.09
C LEU A 528 7.15 30.58 -24.56
N TYR A 529 7.84 29.62 -23.95
CA TYR A 529 8.15 29.56 -22.52
C TYR A 529 8.87 30.84 -22.05
N GLN A 530 9.85 31.33 -22.81
CA GLN A 530 10.60 32.55 -22.49
C GLN A 530 9.73 33.81 -22.47
N ARG A 531 8.69 33.87 -23.32
CA ARG A 531 7.79 35.04 -23.42
C ARG A 531 6.64 35.03 -22.41
N THR A 532 6.25 33.88 -21.87
CA THR A 532 4.99 33.72 -21.10
C THR A 532 5.19 33.48 -19.59
N LEU A 533 6.11 32.60 -19.16
CA LEU A 533 6.13 32.10 -17.76
C LEU A 533 6.82 32.99 -16.71
N LYS A 534 7.21 34.23 -17.05
CA LYS A 534 8.02 35.10 -16.15
C LYS A 534 7.43 35.28 -14.73
N PRO A 535 6.08 35.37 -14.53
CA PRO A 535 5.50 35.48 -13.19
C PRO A 535 5.46 34.16 -12.40
N LEU A 536 4.99 33.06 -13.01
CA LEU A 536 4.65 31.81 -12.29
C LEU A 536 5.88 31.02 -11.80
N LEU A 537 6.96 31.02 -12.57
CA LEU A 537 8.19 30.31 -12.19
C LEU A 537 8.89 30.95 -10.97
N HIS A 538 8.46 32.14 -10.53
CA HIS A 538 8.97 32.73 -9.29
C HIS A 538 8.44 32.02 -8.03
N PHE A 539 7.25 31.39 -8.09
CA PHE A 539 6.51 30.94 -6.91
C PHE A 539 6.54 29.43 -6.62
N MET A 540 6.93 28.57 -7.58
CA MET A 540 6.89 27.11 -7.38
C MET A 540 8.10 26.39 -8.01
N PRO A 541 9.03 25.81 -7.21
CA PRO A 541 10.23 25.16 -7.75
C PRO A 541 9.97 23.84 -8.48
N VAL A 542 8.89 23.11 -8.15
CA VAL A 542 8.57 21.80 -8.76
C VAL A 542 8.39 21.90 -10.29
N TRP A 543 7.74 22.96 -10.78
CA TRP A 543 7.53 23.15 -12.22
C TRP A 543 8.82 23.47 -12.98
N LYS A 544 9.85 24.03 -12.32
CA LYS A 544 11.19 24.20 -12.92
C LYS A 544 11.84 22.85 -13.18
N VAL A 545 11.78 21.94 -12.20
CA VAL A 545 12.36 20.59 -12.28
C VAL A 545 11.62 19.75 -13.33
N ALA A 546 10.29 19.73 -13.29
CA ALA A 546 9.47 18.98 -14.25
C ALA A 546 9.74 19.40 -15.71
N ARG A 547 9.84 20.72 -15.97
CA ARG A 547 10.26 21.26 -17.27
C ARG A 547 11.64 20.74 -17.69
N SER A 548 12.62 20.80 -16.80
CA SER A 548 14.00 20.38 -17.09
C SER A 548 14.11 18.88 -17.38
N VAL A 549 13.34 18.02 -16.71
CA VAL A 549 13.28 16.58 -16.98
C VAL A 549 12.65 16.30 -18.35
N ILE A 550 11.55 16.98 -18.69
CA ILE A 550 10.88 16.79 -19.99
C ILE A 550 11.76 17.31 -21.15
N GLN A 551 12.47 18.42 -20.96
CA GLN A 551 13.45 18.91 -21.95
C GLN A 551 14.62 17.94 -22.16
N ALA A 552 15.11 17.29 -21.09
CA ALA A 552 16.11 16.23 -21.21
C ALA A 552 15.55 15.02 -21.99
N ALA A 553 14.32 14.57 -21.68
CA ALA A 553 13.68 13.47 -22.38
C ALA A 553 13.48 13.75 -23.88
N PHE A 554 13.06 14.97 -24.26
CA PHE A 554 13.01 15.39 -25.67
C PHE A 554 14.37 15.27 -26.38
N LEU A 555 15.47 15.63 -25.71
CA LEU A 555 16.83 15.49 -26.26
C LEU A 555 17.27 14.02 -26.37
N ILE A 556 16.99 13.19 -25.35
CA ILE A 556 17.28 11.74 -25.38
C ILE A 556 16.53 11.06 -26.53
N SER A 557 15.25 11.38 -26.73
CA SER A 557 14.44 10.81 -27.81
C SER A 557 14.83 11.32 -29.19
N LEU A 558 15.25 12.58 -29.31
CA LEU A 558 15.84 13.10 -30.54
C LEU A 558 17.17 12.38 -30.87
N TYR A 559 17.99 12.09 -29.86
CA TYR A 559 19.20 11.26 -30.02
C TYR A 559 18.88 9.84 -30.48
N ALA A 560 17.91 9.19 -29.85
CA ALA A 560 17.50 7.82 -30.20
C ALA A 560 16.98 7.69 -31.64
N LEU A 561 16.26 8.69 -32.15
CA LEU A 561 15.78 8.71 -33.54
C LEU A 561 16.88 9.00 -34.57
N LEU A 562 17.92 9.74 -34.17
CA LEU A 562 19.04 10.06 -35.05
C LEU A 562 20.20 9.05 -34.96
N LEU A 563 20.19 8.15 -33.96
CA LEU A 563 21.24 7.15 -33.70
C LEU A 563 21.75 6.38 -34.94
N PRO A 564 20.92 6.01 -35.95
CA PRO A 564 21.41 5.34 -37.17
C PRO A 564 22.36 6.20 -38.03
N PHE A 565 22.37 7.52 -37.88
CA PHE A 565 23.19 8.43 -38.68
C PHE A 565 24.49 8.79 -37.96
N GLU A 566 25.64 8.66 -38.64
CA GLU A 566 26.98 8.89 -38.06
C GLU A 566 27.17 10.32 -37.50
N TRP A 567 26.55 11.32 -38.14
CA TRP A 567 26.61 12.73 -37.74
C TRP A 567 25.67 13.10 -36.57
N SER A 568 24.82 12.18 -36.11
CA SER A 568 23.78 12.43 -35.10
C SER A 568 24.32 12.88 -33.75
N THR A 569 25.42 12.26 -33.32
CA THR A 569 26.13 12.55 -32.07
C THR A 569 26.61 13.99 -32.00
N LEU A 570 27.15 14.49 -33.11
CA LEU A 570 27.59 15.87 -33.27
C LEU A 570 26.39 16.83 -33.29
N ALA A 571 25.38 16.55 -34.12
CA ALA A 571 24.20 17.40 -34.25
C ALA A 571 23.42 17.54 -32.94
N VAL A 572 23.21 16.45 -32.22
CA VAL A 572 22.53 16.45 -30.91
C VAL A 572 23.40 17.12 -29.83
N SER A 573 24.72 16.93 -29.85
CA SER A 573 25.62 17.64 -28.94
C SER A 573 25.60 19.15 -29.18
N VAL A 574 25.50 19.61 -30.43
CA VAL A 574 25.33 21.03 -30.78
C VAL A 574 23.96 21.56 -30.33
N VAL A 575 22.87 20.81 -30.52
CA VAL A 575 21.53 21.21 -30.05
C VAL A 575 21.47 21.26 -28.52
N ALA A 576 22.01 20.26 -27.82
CA ALA A 576 22.13 20.26 -26.36
C ALA A 576 23.00 21.43 -25.87
N GLY A 577 24.10 21.72 -26.57
CA GLY A 577 24.94 22.90 -26.36
C GLY A 577 24.15 24.21 -26.50
N LEU A 578 23.38 24.38 -27.58
CA LEU A 578 22.56 25.59 -27.78
C LEU A 578 21.47 25.73 -26.70
N VAL A 579 20.80 24.64 -26.30
CA VAL A 579 19.84 24.65 -25.18
C VAL A 579 20.52 25.00 -23.84
N PHE A 580 21.78 24.64 -23.65
CA PHE A 580 22.56 24.93 -22.44
C PHE A 580 23.19 26.34 -22.43
N PHE A 581 23.63 26.85 -23.58
CA PHE A 581 24.35 28.11 -23.73
C PHE A 581 23.49 29.30 -24.18
N THR A 582 22.23 29.08 -24.61
CA THR A 582 21.29 30.19 -24.86
C THR A 582 21.17 31.06 -23.60
N PRO A 583 21.61 32.34 -23.64
CA PRO A 583 21.67 33.16 -22.44
C PRO A 583 20.25 33.42 -21.94
N HIS A 584 19.94 32.96 -20.72
CA HIS A 584 18.65 33.19 -20.08
C HIS A 584 18.73 34.56 -19.34
N PRO A 585 18.17 35.66 -19.89
CA PRO A 585 18.56 37.01 -19.44
C PRO A 585 18.08 37.41 -18.04
N PHE A 586 17.25 36.59 -17.38
CA PHE A 586 16.62 36.91 -16.08
C PHE A 586 16.49 35.71 -15.12
N VAL A 587 17.32 34.66 -15.23
CA VAL A 587 17.36 33.57 -14.25
C VAL A 587 18.80 33.34 -13.79
N LYS A 588 19.06 33.56 -12.49
CA LYS A 588 20.42 33.47 -11.90
C LYS A 588 20.88 32.01 -11.73
N ASP A 589 19.96 31.09 -11.46
CA ASP A 589 20.23 29.64 -11.46
C ASP A 589 20.23 29.08 -12.88
N ARG A 590 21.43 28.81 -13.40
CA ARG A 590 21.63 28.18 -14.71
C ARG A 590 21.35 26.68 -14.58
N THR A 591 20.27 26.21 -15.22
CA THR A 591 19.76 24.83 -15.08
C THR A 591 20.70 23.79 -15.67
N THR A 592 21.59 23.22 -14.86
CA THR A 592 22.50 22.11 -15.21
C THR A 592 21.81 20.74 -15.23
N MET A 593 20.67 20.59 -14.57
CA MET A 593 19.94 19.32 -14.40
C MET A 593 19.60 18.56 -15.70
N PRO A 594 19.16 19.19 -16.81
CA PRO A 594 18.86 18.45 -18.04
C PRO A 594 20.08 17.71 -18.61
N VAL A 595 21.26 18.33 -18.55
CA VAL A 595 22.52 17.78 -19.07
C VAL A 595 23.03 16.66 -18.15
N LEU A 596 22.93 16.84 -16.83
CA LEU A 596 23.30 15.82 -15.84
C LEU A 596 22.44 14.55 -15.94
N LEU A 597 21.19 14.66 -16.40
CA LEU A 597 20.30 13.51 -16.65
C LEU A 597 20.48 12.90 -18.05
N PHE A 598 20.80 13.72 -19.06
CA PHE A 598 21.02 13.26 -20.43
C PHE A 598 22.29 12.40 -20.57
N LEU A 599 23.42 12.82 -19.98
CA LEU A 599 24.72 12.18 -20.21
C LEU A 599 24.78 10.68 -19.83
N PRO A 600 24.36 10.27 -18.62
CA PRO A 600 24.49 8.86 -18.21
C PRO A 600 23.60 7.93 -19.05
N VAL A 601 22.41 8.40 -19.42
CA VAL A 601 21.46 7.61 -20.23
C VAL A 601 21.96 7.49 -21.67
N ALA A 602 22.46 8.57 -22.27
CA ALA A 602 23.06 8.51 -23.60
C ALA A 602 24.30 7.60 -23.65
N GLY A 603 25.12 7.59 -22.59
CA GLY A 603 26.26 6.67 -22.44
C GLY A 603 25.86 5.20 -22.27
N LEU A 604 24.77 4.91 -21.54
CA LEU A 604 24.23 3.55 -21.41
C LEU A 604 23.60 3.04 -22.70
N MET A 605 22.85 3.89 -23.42
CA MET A 605 22.29 3.53 -24.74
C MET A 605 23.40 3.27 -25.77
N LEU A 606 24.48 4.05 -25.72
CA LEU A 606 25.68 3.84 -26.53
C LEU A 606 26.38 2.51 -26.20
N ALA A 607 26.56 2.19 -24.91
CA ALA A 607 27.13 0.92 -24.48
C ALA A 607 26.27 -0.28 -24.91
N ALA A 608 24.95 -0.18 -24.79
CA ALA A 608 24.03 -1.22 -25.25
C ALA A 608 24.12 -1.47 -26.77
N HIS A 609 24.25 -0.39 -27.57
CA HIS A 609 24.42 -0.51 -29.02
C HIS A 609 25.75 -1.20 -29.38
N LEU A 610 26.86 -0.84 -28.71
CA LEU A 610 28.17 -1.48 -28.87
C LEU A 610 28.16 -2.97 -28.46
N ILE A 611 27.37 -3.36 -27.46
CA ILE A 611 27.21 -4.76 -27.02
C ILE A 611 26.38 -5.59 -28.04
N SER A 612 25.54 -4.94 -28.87
CA SER A 612 24.63 -5.61 -29.80
C SER A 612 25.17 -5.83 -31.22
N GLY A 613 26.39 -5.40 -31.52
CA GLY A 613 26.96 -5.42 -32.88
C GLY A 613 27.70 -6.72 -33.22
N ASP A 614 27.22 -7.44 -34.23
CA ASP A 614 27.80 -8.71 -34.74
C ASP A 614 29.06 -8.52 -35.64
N ALA A 615 29.72 -7.37 -35.54
CA ALA A 615 30.86 -6.97 -36.36
C ALA A 615 32.08 -6.64 -35.49
N ALA A 616 32.86 -7.68 -35.15
CA ALA A 616 34.00 -7.59 -34.23
C ALA A 616 35.14 -6.68 -34.71
N ASP A 617 35.34 -6.56 -36.03
CA ASP A 617 36.59 -6.02 -36.59
C ASP A 617 36.66 -4.49 -36.73
N ASP A 618 35.52 -3.79 -36.69
CA ASP A 618 35.43 -2.31 -36.84
C ASP A 618 35.05 -1.60 -35.52
N LEU A 619 35.05 -2.35 -34.42
CA LEU A 619 34.57 -1.89 -33.10
C LEU A 619 35.46 -0.80 -32.47
N TYR A 620 36.76 -0.79 -32.80
CA TYR A 620 37.75 0.12 -32.21
C TYR A 620 37.59 1.58 -32.69
N TRP A 621 37.39 1.79 -34.00
CA TRP A 621 37.22 3.15 -34.54
C TRP A 621 35.83 3.72 -34.24
N ARG A 622 34.79 2.88 -34.22
CA ARG A 622 33.44 3.27 -33.79
C ARG A 622 33.44 3.71 -32.32
N SER A 623 33.99 2.90 -31.42
CA SER A 623 34.06 3.28 -30.00
C SER A 623 34.91 4.54 -29.75
N ALA A 624 36.00 4.75 -30.51
CA ALA A 624 36.82 5.95 -30.40
C ALA A 624 36.10 7.24 -30.88
N SER A 625 35.47 7.22 -32.06
CA SER A 625 34.76 8.40 -32.60
C SER A 625 33.54 8.79 -31.75
N LEU A 626 32.87 7.80 -31.16
CA LEU A 626 31.71 7.99 -30.27
C LEU A 626 32.09 8.49 -28.87
N ALA A 627 33.31 8.24 -28.38
CA ALA A 627 33.77 8.73 -27.07
C ALA A 627 34.17 10.22 -27.06
N ILE A 628 34.66 10.75 -28.19
CA ILE A 628 35.23 12.10 -28.28
C ILE A 628 34.25 13.23 -27.88
N PRO A 629 32.96 13.24 -28.31
CA PRO A 629 32.01 14.27 -27.89
C PRO A 629 31.71 14.26 -26.39
N PHE A 630 31.62 13.07 -25.78
CA PHE A 630 31.46 12.92 -24.33
C PHE A 630 32.70 13.36 -23.57
N LEU A 631 33.89 13.05 -24.10
CA LEU A 631 35.16 13.53 -23.54
C LEU A 631 35.26 15.06 -23.64
N MET A 632 34.89 15.65 -24.77
CA MET A 632 34.81 17.11 -24.92
C MET A 632 33.80 17.74 -23.97
N LEU A 633 32.62 17.14 -23.76
CA LEU A 633 31.61 17.68 -22.86
C LEU A 633 32.02 17.54 -21.38
N ALA A 634 32.68 16.45 -21.02
CA ALA A 634 33.32 16.29 -19.71
C ALA A 634 34.46 17.31 -19.51
N VAL A 635 35.29 17.53 -20.53
CA VAL A 635 36.35 18.56 -20.53
C VAL A 635 35.75 19.96 -20.43
N LEU A 636 34.64 20.28 -21.11
CA LEU A 636 33.94 21.57 -20.98
C LEU A 636 33.30 21.77 -19.60
N LEU A 637 32.89 20.68 -18.92
CA LEU A 637 32.44 20.72 -17.53
C LEU A 637 33.63 20.92 -16.56
N ILE A 638 34.78 20.32 -16.83
CA ILE A 638 36.04 20.48 -16.06
C ILE A 638 36.65 21.88 -16.25
N LEU A 639 36.61 22.43 -17.47
CA LEU A 639 37.14 23.76 -17.83
C LEU A 639 36.24 24.92 -17.38
N ARG A 640 35.08 24.66 -16.78
CA ARG A 640 34.27 25.71 -16.16
C ARG A 640 35.05 26.30 -14.98
N PRO A 641 35.39 27.60 -14.96
CA PRO A 641 36.17 28.17 -13.87
C PRO A 641 35.39 28.11 -12.56
N ALA A 642 35.79 27.17 -11.71
CA ALA A 642 35.27 27.00 -10.36
C ALA A 642 35.80 28.11 -9.43
N ARG A 643 35.19 29.29 -9.48
CA ARG A 643 35.09 30.13 -8.28
C ARG A 643 34.09 29.49 -7.33
N LEU A 644 34.54 28.42 -6.67
CA LEU A 644 33.91 27.81 -5.49
C LEU A 644 34.86 28.10 -4.34
N ASP A 645 34.41 28.90 -3.36
CA ASP A 645 35.24 29.32 -2.24
C ASP A 645 35.64 28.10 -1.39
N LEU A 646 36.94 27.79 -1.40
CA LEU A 646 37.57 26.72 -0.63
C LEU A 646 37.77 27.17 0.83
N HIS A 647 36.66 27.34 1.57
CA HIS A 647 36.73 27.67 3.00
C HIS A 647 36.06 26.66 3.95
N ASP A 648 35.23 25.74 3.45
CA ASP A 648 34.77 24.59 4.22
C ASP A 648 35.23 23.27 3.56
N GLY A 649 36.05 22.51 4.27
CA GLY A 649 36.72 21.31 3.77
C GLY A 649 35.80 20.10 3.58
N ARG A 650 34.97 20.09 2.52
CA ARG A 650 34.25 18.90 2.04
C ARG A 650 34.37 18.75 0.52
N LEU A 651 35.15 17.76 0.10
CA LEU A 651 35.40 17.39 -1.29
C LEU A 651 34.76 16.04 -1.65
N ASP A 652 33.43 15.97 -1.60
CA ASP A 652 32.66 14.76 -1.93
C ASP A 652 32.61 14.42 -3.45
N SER A 653 33.24 15.24 -4.30
CA SER A 653 33.34 14.99 -5.75
C SER A 653 34.42 13.96 -6.14
N ALA A 654 35.42 13.74 -5.29
CA ALA A 654 36.48 12.75 -5.56
C ALA A 654 35.96 11.30 -5.48
N GLY A 655 35.02 11.01 -4.57
CA GLY A 655 34.38 9.71 -4.46
C GLY A 655 33.58 9.35 -5.72
N GLY A 656 32.84 10.31 -6.27
CA GLY A 656 32.10 10.13 -7.53
C GLY A 656 33.00 9.86 -8.73
N MET A 657 34.13 10.57 -8.85
CA MET A 657 35.10 10.33 -9.94
C MET A 657 35.78 8.96 -9.82
N VAL A 658 36.13 8.53 -8.60
CA VAL A 658 36.73 7.20 -8.36
C VAL A 658 35.71 6.08 -8.59
N LEU A 659 34.46 6.26 -8.18
CA LEU A 659 33.38 5.31 -8.45
C LEU A 659 33.09 5.21 -9.96
N TYR A 660 33.13 6.33 -10.68
CA TYR A 660 32.98 6.37 -12.14
C TYR A 660 34.12 5.62 -12.85
N PHE A 661 35.38 5.86 -12.44
CA PHE A 661 36.54 5.13 -12.95
C PHE A 661 36.46 3.62 -12.64
N LEU A 662 36.07 3.25 -11.42
CA LEU A 662 35.91 1.84 -11.03
C LEU A 662 34.76 1.16 -11.76
N LEU A 663 33.64 1.85 -12.03
CA LEU A 663 32.57 1.31 -12.88
C LEU A 663 33.05 1.11 -14.33
N SER A 664 33.82 2.05 -14.88
CA SER A 664 34.43 1.89 -16.21
C SER A 664 35.38 0.69 -16.28
N CYS A 665 36.24 0.51 -15.26
CA CYS A 665 37.12 -0.66 -15.17
C CYS A 665 36.35 -1.97 -14.96
N LEU A 666 35.24 -1.96 -14.20
CA LEU A 666 34.38 -3.13 -14.00
C LEU A 666 33.68 -3.55 -15.30
N VAL A 667 33.16 -2.58 -16.06
CA VAL A 667 32.53 -2.83 -17.37
C VAL A 667 33.56 -3.36 -18.38
N LEU A 668 34.80 -2.85 -18.38
CA LEU A 668 35.89 -3.46 -19.16
C LEU A 668 36.22 -4.89 -18.69
N GLY A 669 36.31 -5.12 -17.37
CA GLY A 669 36.66 -6.42 -16.80
C GLY A 669 35.64 -7.52 -17.12
N ILE A 670 34.34 -7.18 -17.13
CA ILE A 670 33.27 -8.10 -17.52
C ILE A 670 33.34 -8.44 -19.02
N GLY A 671 33.75 -7.50 -19.87
CA GLY A 671 34.02 -7.76 -21.29
C GLY A 671 35.20 -8.72 -21.51
N VAL A 672 36.25 -8.62 -20.69
CA VAL A 672 37.44 -9.48 -20.79
C VAL A 672 37.20 -10.89 -20.23
N MET A 673 36.40 -11.05 -19.18
CA MET A 673 36.09 -12.37 -18.58
C MET A 673 35.32 -13.34 -19.50
N ARG A 674 34.89 -12.90 -20.68
CA ARG A 674 34.26 -13.75 -21.72
C ARG A 674 35.23 -14.26 -22.78
N LEU A 675 36.52 -13.91 -22.69
CA LEU A 675 37.57 -14.27 -23.65
C LEU A 675 38.54 -15.28 -23.00
N ASP A 676 38.49 -16.52 -23.48
CA ASP A 676 39.01 -17.72 -22.82
C ASP A 676 40.55 -17.86 -22.93
N TYR A 677 41.32 -16.98 -22.26
CA TYR A 677 42.78 -16.87 -22.43
C TYR A 677 43.64 -17.00 -21.15
N SER A 678 44.72 -17.75 -21.34
CA SER A 678 45.75 -18.28 -20.43
C SER A 678 46.35 -17.38 -19.32
N LEU A 679 47.22 -18.00 -18.49
CA LEU A 679 48.11 -17.44 -17.44
C LEU A 679 48.52 -15.96 -17.57
N HIS A 680 48.77 -15.49 -18.79
CA HIS A 680 49.16 -14.12 -19.10
C HIS A 680 48.11 -13.07 -18.67
N SER A 681 46.82 -13.40 -18.75
CA SER A 681 45.71 -12.52 -18.35
C SER A 681 45.76 -12.22 -16.84
N ALA A 682 45.98 -13.25 -16.03
CA ALA A 682 46.15 -13.13 -14.58
C ALA A 682 47.47 -12.42 -14.21
N ALA A 683 48.56 -12.71 -14.93
CA ALA A 683 49.85 -12.03 -14.75
C ALA A 683 49.76 -10.52 -15.09
N PHE A 684 49.03 -10.15 -16.14
CA PHE A 684 48.79 -8.76 -16.53
C PHE A 684 47.92 -8.02 -15.52
N LEU A 685 46.83 -8.64 -15.05
CA LEU A 685 45.99 -8.06 -13.99
C LEU A 685 46.77 -7.86 -12.69
N THR A 686 47.59 -8.86 -12.31
CA THR A 686 48.49 -8.79 -11.15
C THR A 686 49.55 -7.71 -11.34
N GLY A 687 50.10 -7.57 -12.55
CA GLY A 687 51.02 -6.50 -12.93
C GLY A 687 50.39 -5.11 -12.81
N MET A 688 49.14 -4.93 -13.27
CA MET A 688 48.41 -3.67 -13.10
C MET A 688 48.08 -3.37 -11.63
N LEU A 689 47.71 -4.37 -10.83
CA LEU A 689 47.43 -4.20 -9.40
C LEU A 689 48.70 -3.82 -8.62
N LEU A 690 49.81 -4.52 -8.90
CA LEU A 690 51.12 -4.23 -8.31
C LEU A 690 51.65 -2.87 -8.75
N THR A 691 51.47 -2.48 -10.02
CA THR A 691 51.88 -1.16 -10.53
C THR A 691 51.00 -0.05 -9.94
N GLY A 692 49.68 -0.28 -9.77
CA GLY A 692 48.78 0.65 -9.10
C GLY A 692 49.11 0.86 -7.62
N LEU A 693 49.43 -0.23 -6.89
CA LEU A 693 49.91 -0.14 -5.50
C LEU A 693 51.30 0.51 -5.41
N ALA A 694 52.21 0.20 -6.32
CA ALA A 694 53.55 0.79 -6.35
C ALA A 694 53.48 2.30 -6.67
N LEU A 695 52.63 2.71 -7.61
CA LEU A 695 52.41 4.11 -7.95
C LEU A 695 51.72 4.87 -6.80
N HIS A 696 50.75 4.26 -6.12
CA HIS A 696 50.18 4.83 -4.88
C HIS A 696 51.27 5.00 -3.81
N ARG A 697 52.12 4.00 -3.61
CA ARG A 697 53.19 4.04 -2.60
C ARG A 697 54.32 5.01 -2.94
N PHE A 698 54.60 5.22 -4.23
CA PHE A 698 55.52 6.26 -4.72
C PHE A 698 54.99 7.68 -4.48
N LEU A 699 53.67 7.83 -4.32
CA LEU A 699 52.98 9.10 -4.11
C LEU A 699 52.54 9.34 -2.64
N SER A 700 52.74 8.39 -1.71
CA SER A 700 52.17 8.45 -0.35
C SER A 700 53.11 8.06 0.81
N VAL A 701 54.24 8.80 0.92
CA VAL A 701 55.00 9.08 2.17
C VAL A 701 55.95 7.97 2.74
N PRO A 702 57.11 8.33 3.36
CA PRO A 702 58.15 7.38 3.82
C PRO A 702 58.04 6.93 5.32
N ASP A 703 58.85 5.92 5.66
CA ASP A 703 59.24 5.45 7.01
C ASP A 703 58.18 4.97 8.04
N ALA A 704 57.90 3.65 8.05
CA ALA A 704 57.41 2.95 9.26
C ALA A 704 57.50 1.38 9.26
N THR A 705 58.44 0.85 10.06
CA THR A 705 58.31 -0.37 10.91
C THR A 705 58.40 -1.82 10.36
N PHE A 706 59.13 -2.65 11.13
CA PHE A 706 59.42 -4.09 10.93
C PHE A 706 58.26 -5.11 11.22
N PRO A 707 57.26 -4.85 12.10
CA PRO A 707 56.23 -5.86 12.43
C PRO A 707 55.37 -6.30 11.24
N LEU A 708 55.17 -5.40 10.27
CA LEU A 708 54.40 -5.67 9.06
C LEU A 708 55.00 -6.85 8.27
N TRP A 709 56.32 -6.98 8.25
CA TRP A 709 57.05 -8.03 7.52
C TRP A 709 56.94 -9.40 8.17
N HIS A 710 56.83 -9.48 9.50
CA HIS A 710 56.65 -10.76 10.19
C HIS A 710 55.23 -11.28 10.00
N ALA A 711 54.23 -10.39 9.98
CA ALA A 711 52.85 -10.71 9.60
C ALA A 711 52.78 -11.12 8.12
N LEU A 712 53.45 -10.39 7.21
CA LEU A 712 53.55 -10.76 5.79
C LEU A 712 54.16 -12.16 5.61
N GLY A 713 55.19 -12.48 6.40
CA GLY A 713 55.82 -13.81 6.43
C GLY A 713 54.84 -14.91 6.81
N GLU A 714 54.05 -14.76 7.88
CA GLU A 714 53.04 -15.77 8.26
C GLU A 714 51.90 -15.88 7.24
N ILE A 715 51.47 -14.76 6.64
CA ILE A 715 50.49 -14.74 5.55
C ILE A 715 50.99 -15.56 4.34
N LEU A 716 52.25 -15.36 3.95
CA LEU A 716 52.89 -16.11 2.86
C LEU A 716 53.05 -17.60 3.18
N HIS A 717 53.36 -17.98 4.43
CA HIS A 717 53.41 -19.39 4.83
C HIS A 717 52.02 -20.04 4.84
N GLY A 718 50.98 -19.34 5.33
CA GLY A 718 49.60 -19.82 5.29
C GLY A 718 49.09 -20.02 3.86
N LEU A 719 49.38 -19.07 2.97
CA LEU A 719 49.13 -19.19 1.52
C LEU A 719 49.87 -20.40 0.93
N TYR A 720 51.16 -20.58 1.21
CA TYR A 720 51.95 -21.69 0.68
C TYR A 720 51.45 -23.07 1.15
N LEU A 721 51.14 -23.21 2.44
CA LEU A 721 50.50 -24.41 3.01
C LEU A 721 49.13 -24.69 2.37
N SER A 722 48.35 -23.65 2.06
CA SER A 722 47.07 -23.82 1.38
C SER A 722 47.21 -24.27 -0.08
N MET A 723 48.22 -23.78 -0.82
CA MET A 723 48.50 -24.22 -2.19
C MET A 723 48.99 -25.68 -2.22
N ILE A 724 49.83 -26.09 -1.26
CA ILE A 724 50.23 -27.49 -1.07
C ILE A 724 49.02 -28.38 -0.78
N PHE A 725 48.09 -27.92 0.06
CA PHE A 725 46.86 -28.65 0.38
C PHE A 725 45.92 -28.82 -0.82
N VAL A 726 45.73 -27.76 -1.64
CA VAL A 726 44.98 -27.84 -2.92
C VAL A 726 45.56 -28.92 -3.83
N TYR A 727 46.89 -28.99 -3.92
CA TYR A 727 47.59 -29.93 -4.79
C TYR A 727 47.54 -31.39 -4.30
N LEU A 728 47.54 -31.60 -2.97
CA LEU A 728 47.58 -32.94 -2.35
C LEU A 728 46.20 -33.52 -1.98
N LEU A 729 45.14 -32.76 -2.23
CA LEU A 729 43.74 -33.08 -1.89
C LEU A 729 43.25 -34.49 -2.31
N PRO A 730 43.64 -35.05 -3.47
CA PRO A 730 43.24 -36.42 -3.86
C PRO A 730 43.79 -37.52 -2.93
N VAL A 731 44.90 -37.27 -2.23
CA VAL A 731 45.70 -38.29 -1.52
C VAL A 731 45.43 -38.27 -0.01
N TYR A 732 44.64 -39.24 0.47
CA TYR A 732 44.14 -39.31 1.85
C TYR A 732 45.21 -39.17 2.96
N TRP A 733 46.31 -39.93 2.87
CA TRP A 733 47.36 -39.86 3.90
C TRP A 733 48.14 -38.54 3.86
N ALA A 734 48.24 -37.91 2.69
CA ALA A 734 48.92 -36.64 2.52
C ALA A 734 48.13 -35.48 3.15
N THR A 735 46.80 -35.47 3.05
CA THR A 735 45.96 -34.45 3.71
C THR A 735 46.02 -34.56 5.24
N ILE A 736 46.11 -35.77 5.79
CA ILE A 736 46.38 -36.00 7.22
C ILE A 736 47.79 -35.49 7.60
N ALA A 737 48.82 -35.82 6.81
CA ALA A 737 50.19 -35.40 7.07
C ALA A 737 50.35 -33.86 7.04
N VAL A 738 49.75 -33.18 6.06
CA VAL A 738 49.75 -31.70 5.98
C VAL A 738 48.99 -31.07 7.15
N SER A 739 47.87 -31.66 7.58
CA SER A 739 47.11 -31.19 8.75
C SER A 739 47.89 -31.38 10.06
N ALA A 740 48.62 -32.50 10.20
CA ALA A 740 49.51 -32.75 11.34
C ALA A 740 50.76 -31.84 11.33
N LEU A 741 51.29 -31.52 10.14
CA LEU A 741 52.35 -30.52 9.96
C LEU A 741 51.88 -29.12 10.38
N ALA A 742 50.68 -28.71 9.95
CA ALA A 742 50.03 -27.49 10.43
C ALA A 742 49.83 -27.49 11.96
N ALA A 743 49.42 -28.61 12.57
CA ALA A 743 49.27 -28.71 14.02
C ALA A 743 50.62 -28.65 14.78
N THR A 744 51.71 -29.16 14.20
CA THR A 744 53.03 -29.20 14.85
C THR A 744 53.80 -27.90 14.73
N LEU A 745 53.76 -27.22 13.57
CA LEU A 745 54.32 -25.86 13.38
C LEU A 745 53.77 -24.83 14.39
N VAL A 746 52.62 -25.13 14.97
CA VAL A 746 51.86 -24.31 15.92
C VAL A 746 52.24 -24.57 17.38
N PHE A 747 52.90 -25.68 17.66
CA PHE A 747 53.36 -26.09 19.00
C PHE A 747 54.87 -26.02 19.19
N VAL A 748 55.67 -26.00 18.12
CA VAL A 748 57.12 -25.77 18.21
C VAL A 748 57.38 -24.31 18.64
N PRO A 749 57.90 -24.06 19.86
CA PRO A 749 58.30 -22.70 20.22
C PRO A 749 59.64 -22.41 19.53
N PHE A 750 59.68 -21.40 18.67
CA PHE A 750 60.94 -20.85 18.16
C PHE A 750 61.77 -20.32 19.34
N ARG A 751 62.67 -21.15 19.88
CA ARG A 751 63.72 -20.74 20.83
C ARG A 751 64.77 -19.91 20.09
N MET A 752 64.46 -18.64 19.81
CA MET A 752 65.50 -17.65 19.54
C MET A 752 66.12 -17.16 20.86
N GLY A 753 67.38 -16.73 20.78
CA GLY A 753 68.31 -16.70 21.92
C GLY A 753 67.93 -15.80 23.09
N ARG A 754 68.51 -16.12 24.26
CA ARG A 754 68.48 -15.25 25.45
C ARG A 754 68.96 -13.84 25.09
N SER A 755 68.13 -12.84 25.35
CA SER A 755 68.48 -11.43 25.39
C SER A 755 67.87 -10.82 26.65
N ASP A 756 68.71 -10.52 27.64
CA ASP A 756 68.34 -10.27 29.04
C ASP A 756 67.81 -8.86 29.33
N SER A 757 67.05 -8.25 28.40
CA SER A 757 66.38 -6.97 28.65
C SER A 757 64.93 -7.17 29.12
N ILE A 758 64.47 -6.32 30.05
CA ILE A 758 63.07 -6.35 30.51
C ILE A 758 62.11 -5.94 29.37
N GLN A 759 62.56 -5.09 28.44
CA GLN A 759 61.80 -4.72 27.24
C GLN A 759 61.71 -5.84 26.18
N SER A 760 62.68 -6.77 26.13
CA SER A 760 62.55 -7.96 25.27
C SER A 760 61.57 -8.95 25.90
N ARG A 761 61.51 -9.12 27.23
CA ARG A 761 60.49 -9.97 27.88
C ARG A 761 59.06 -9.50 27.57
N GLN A 762 58.74 -8.21 27.70
CA GLN A 762 57.43 -7.67 27.30
C GLN A 762 57.15 -7.70 25.78
N ARG A 763 58.18 -7.86 24.93
CA ARG A 763 58.01 -8.07 23.48
C ARG A 763 57.85 -9.55 23.11
N ILE A 764 58.50 -10.46 23.83
CA ILE A 764 58.48 -11.92 23.60
C ILE A 764 57.12 -12.54 23.97
N GLU A 765 56.33 -11.90 24.82
CA GLU A 765 54.94 -12.32 25.08
C GLU A 765 54.02 -12.16 23.86
N ARG A 766 54.38 -11.31 22.86
CA ARG A 766 53.64 -11.17 21.60
C ARG A 766 53.92 -12.33 20.64
N ARG A 767 53.27 -13.47 20.86
CA ARG A 767 53.32 -14.65 19.96
C ARG A 767 52.38 -14.48 18.76
N PRO A 768 52.86 -14.43 17.49
CA PRO A 768 52.00 -14.16 16.33
C PRO A 768 51.38 -15.40 15.64
N GLY A 769 51.81 -16.63 15.98
CA GLY A 769 51.54 -17.88 15.26
C GLY A 769 50.09 -18.40 15.19
N SER A 770 49.07 -17.55 15.32
CA SER A 770 47.66 -17.87 15.06
C SER A 770 47.27 -17.71 13.59
N ASP A 771 47.94 -16.79 12.88
CA ASP A 771 47.39 -16.20 11.67
C ASP A 771 47.62 -17.12 10.46
N GLY A 772 48.79 -17.77 10.38
CA GLY A 772 49.05 -18.80 9.37
C GLY A 772 48.08 -19.99 9.43
N ILE A 773 47.62 -20.41 10.63
CA ILE A 773 46.60 -21.47 10.79
C ILE A 773 45.24 -20.96 10.32
N PHE A 774 44.89 -19.73 10.69
CA PHE A 774 43.64 -19.12 10.30
C PHE A 774 43.55 -19.01 8.77
N LEU A 775 44.62 -18.58 8.09
CA LEU A 775 44.72 -18.58 6.63
C LEU A 775 44.68 -19.99 6.02
N PHE A 776 45.38 -20.97 6.63
CA PHE A 776 45.30 -22.37 6.17
C PHE A 776 43.87 -22.93 6.26
N LEU A 777 43.16 -22.68 7.35
CA LEU A 777 41.75 -23.06 7.48
C LEU A 777 40.87 -22.24 6.52
N LEU A 778 41.13 -20.93 6.34
CA LEU A 778 40.31 -20.04 5.51
C LEU A 778 40.35 -20.40 4.02
N ILE A 779 41.50 -20.89 3.53
CA ILE A 779 41.70 -21.26 2.13
C ILE A 779 41.50 -22.78 1.93
N GLY A 780 41.98 -23.61 2.86
CA GLY A 780 41.82 -25.06 2.81
C GLY A 780 40.38 -25.54 2.97
N LEU A 781 39.54 -24.81 3.74
CA LEU A 781 38.15 -25.19 3.96
C LEU A 781 37.27 -25.07 2.68
N PRO A 782 37.27 -23.95 1.93
CA PRO A 782 36.61 -23.89 0.62
C PRO A 782 37.07 -24.95 -0.38
N VAL A 783 38.38 -25.24 -0.40
CA VAL A 783 38.99 -26.23 -1.28
C VAL A 783 38.54 -27.65 -0.93
N LEU A 784 38.54 -27.99 0.36
CA LEU A 784 37.97 -29.24 0.87
C LEU A 784 36.47 -29.35 0.55
N PHE A 785 35.71 -28.25 0.62
CA PHE A 785 34.30 -28.25 0.22
C PHE A 785 34.10 -28.50 -1.28
N VAL A 786 34.85 -27.82 -2.16
CA VAL A 786 34.78 -28.09 -3.62
C VAL A 786 35.00 -29.58 -3.88
N HIS A 787 36.04 -30.17 -3.29
CA HIS A 787 36.30 -31.60 -3.45
C HIS A 787 35.26 -32.51 -2.78
N LEU A 788 34.61 -32.11 -1.69
CA LEU A 788 33.51 -32.88 -1.08
C LEU A 788 32.20 -32.83 -1.89
N PHE A 789 32.06 -31.95 -2.88
CA PHE A 789 30.87 -31.81 -3.74
C PHE A 789 31.12 -32.06 -5.24
N ASP A 790 32.38 -32.26 -5.62
CA ASP A 790 32.85 -32.66 -6.95
C ASP A 790 32.27 -34.02 -7.38
N GLY A 791 32.19 -34.26 -8.70
CA GLY A 791 31.47 -35.40 -9.31
C GLY A 791 31.89 -36.75 -8.73
N ASP A 792 33.17 -37.09 -8.85
CA ASP A 792 33.73 -38.39 -8.40
C ASP A 792 33.70 -38.56 -6.87
N ALA A 793 33.63 -37.46 -6.11
CA ALA A 793 33.59 -37.50 -4.65
C ALA A 793 32.18 -37.70 -4.08
N ARG A 794 31.12 -37.60 -4.91
CA ARG A 794 29.75 -37.86 -4.46
C ARG A 794 29.54 -39.30 -4.01
N GLU A 795 30.28 -40.25 -4.59
CA GLU A 795 30.25 -41.68 -4.27
C GLU A 795 31.06 -42.08 -3.01
N MET A 796 31.73 -41.14 -2.33
CA MET A 796 32.48 -41.47 -1.12
C MET A 796 31.58 -41.94 0.03
N SER A 797 31.92 -43.09 0.62
CA SER A 797 31.24 -43.63 1.81
C SER A 797 31.36 -42.69 3.02
N SER A 798 30.34 -42.68 3.88
CA SER A 798 30.30 -41.85 5.10
C SER A 798 31.51 -42.05 6.03
N VAL A 799 32.06 -43.27 6.06
CA VAL A 799 33.27 -43.62 6.83
C VAL A 799 34.51 -42.87 6.28
N ASN A 800 34.67 -42.80 4.95
CA ASN A 800 35.78 -42.08 4.33
C ASN A 800 35.66 -40.57 4.50
N VAL A 801 34.44 -40.02 4.45
CA VAL A 801 34.17 -38.60 4.74
C VAL A 801 34.56 -38.27 6.19
N PHE A 802 34.15 -39.10 7.16
CA PHE A 802 34.52 -38.94 8.58
C PHE A 802 36.05 -38.91 8.78
N TRP A 803 36.77 -39.89 8.24
CA TRP A 803 38.22 -39.95 8.41
C TRP A 803 38.98 -38.81 7.72
N ARG A 804 38.54 -38.37 6.52
CA ARG A 804 39.13 -37.22 5.80
C ARG A 804 38.93 -35.89 6.54
N THR A 805 37.88 -35.77 7.35
CA THR A 805 37.48 -34.52 8.01
C THR A 805 37.96 -34.45 9.47
N LEU A 806 38.23 -35.59 10.12
CA LEU A 806 38.74 -35.66 11.50
C LEU A 806 39.96 -34.75 11.81
N PRO A 807 40.98 -34.59 10.93
CA PRO A 807 42.12 -33.70 11.20
C PRO A 807 41.72 -32.22 11.28
N PHE A 808 40.77 -31.78 10.45
CA PHE A 808 40.24 -30.42 10.48
C PHE A 808 39.44 -30.18 11.76
N LEU A 809 38.64 -31.16 12.20
CA LEU A 809 37.93 -31.07 13.48
C LEU A 809 38.92 -30.91 14.65
N ALA A 810 40.00 -31.67 14.65
CA ALA A 810 41.06 -31.54 15.66
C ALA A 810 41.73 -30.15 15.63
N LEU A 811 42.06 -29.61 14.45
CA LEU A 811 42.62 -28.26 14.30
C LEU A 811 41.66 -27.17 14.82
N PHE A 812 40.36 -27.28 14.55
CA PHE A 812 39.36 -26.37 15.10
C PHE A 812 39.28 -26.45 16.63
N VAL A 813 39.22 -27.64 17.21
CA VAL A 813 39.20 -27.83 18.68
C VAL A 813 40.46 -27.27 19.33
N LEU A 814 41.64 -27.50 18.73
CA LEU A 814 42.92 -26.97 19.22
C LEU A 814 42.99 -25.44 19.20
N GLN A 815 42.43 -24.77 18.18
CA GLN A 815 42.34 -23.31 18.15
C GLN A 815 41.38 -22.76 19.21
N LEU A 816 40.28 -23.47 19.52
CA LEU A 816 39.29 -23.03 20.50
C LEU A 816 39.73 -23.21 21.97
N TRP A 817 40.73 -24.07 22.24
CA TRP A 817 41.23 -24.38 23.59
C TRP A 817 42.38 -23.46 24.07
N ARG A 818 42.82 -22.49 23.26
CA ARG A 818 43.94 -21.59 23.62
C ARG A 818 43.47 -20.40 24.48
N PRO A 819 44.21 -20.02 25.56
CA PRO A 819 43.84 -18.89 26.41
C PRO A 819 43.95 -17.56 25.66
N ALA A 820 42.91 -16.73 25.75
CA ALA A 820 42.86 -15.43 25.11
C ALA A 820 43.70 -14.37 25.83
N SER A 821 44.99 -14.30 25.48
CA SER A 821 45.90 -13.24 25.91
C SER A 821 46.54 -12.56 24.70
N ILE A 822 45.92 -11.50 24.18
CA ILE A 822 46.52 -10.30 23.52
C ILE A 822 45.43 -9.47 22.81
N SER A 823 45.57 -8.14 22.89
CA SER A 823 44.71 -7.17 22.20
C SER A 823 45.26 -6.81 20.80
N LEU A 824 44.74 -7.46 19.76
CA LEU A 824 44.61 -6.86 18.44
C LEU A 824 43.13 -6.79 18.06
N SER A 825 42.77 -5.85 17.18
CA SER A 825 41.39 -5.59 16.75
C SER A 825 40.75 -6.70 15.91
N PHE A 826 41.51 -7.74 15.56
CA PHE A 826 41.02 -8.99 14.97
C PHE A 826 41.36 -10.15 15.91
N ALA A 827 40.37 -10.69 16.62
CA ALA A 827 40.51 -11.94 17.36
C ALA A 827 40.17 -13.12 16.43
N PRO A 828 41.13 -13.97 16.00
CA PRO A 828 40.87 -15.04 15.04
C PRO A 828 39.93 -16.13 15.57
N THR A 829 39.71 -16.19 16.88
CA THR A 829 38.76 -17.11 17.53
C THR A 829 37.33 -16.95 17.02
N VAL A 830 36.92 -15.73 16.62
CA VAL A 830 35.56 -15.49 16.11
C VAL A 830 35.36 -16.20 14.76
N PRO A 831 36.10 -15.87 13.67
CA PRO A 831 36.05 -16.63 12.42
C PRO A 831 36.16 -18.15 12.57
N VAL A 832 37.04 -18.63 13.46
CA VAL A 832 37.23 -20.07 13.71
C VAL A 832 35.95 -20.76 14.23
N VAL A 833 35.18 -20.11 15.13
CA VAL A 833 33.88 -20.65 15.59
C VAL A 833 32.88 -20.76 14.43
N TRP A 834 32.79 -19.74 13.58
CA TRP A 834 31.89 -19.74 12.42
C TRP A 834 32.28 -20.82 11.40
N MET A 835 33.58 -20.95 11.11
CA MET A 835 34.10 -21.94 10.19
C MET A 835 33.89 -23.38 10.70
N LEU A 836 34.08 -23.63 12.01
CA LEU A 836 33.75 -24.91 12.63
C LEU A 836 32.26 -25.26 12.48
N ALA A 837 31.36 -24.28 12.64
CA ALA A 837 29.92 -24.52 12.50
C ALA A 837 29.53 -24.87 11.06
N VAL A 838 30.04 -24.14 10.07
CA VAL A 838 29.83 -24.45 8.64
C VAL A 838 30.40 -25.83 8.29
N PHE A 839 31.60 -26.12 8.79
CA PHE A 839 32.25 -27.42 8.62
C PHE A 839 31.42 -28.57 9.23
N LEU A 840 31.00 -28.47 10.48
CA LEU A 840 30.17 -29.50 11.14
C LEU A 840 28.82 -29.68 10.44
N GLY A 841 28.19 -28.60 9.97
CA GLY A 841 26.93 -28.68 9.22
C GLY A 841 27.06 -29.46 7.91
N ILE A 842 28.12 -29.21 7.14
CA ILE A 842 28.38 -29.86 5.84
C ILE A 842 28.85 -31.31 6.03
N VAL A 843 29.75 -31.55 6.99
CA VAL A 843 30.28 -32.89 7.27
C VAL A 843 29.19 -33.81 7.83
N SER A 844 28.36 -33.33 8.76
CA SER A 844 27.23 -34.12 9.25
C SER A 844 26.21 -34.41 8.14
N TYR A 845 25.94 -33.45 7.24
CA TYR A 845 25.12 -33.72 6.06
C TYR A 845 25.67 -34.87 5.21
N ARG A 846 26.94 -34.78 4.78
CA ARG A 846 27.55 -35.81 3.89
C ARG A 846 27.74 -37.17 4.56
N ILE A 847 27.79 -37.24 5.89
CA ILE A 847 27.84 -38.50 6.64
C ILE A 847 26.44 -39.15 6.74
N PHE A 848 25.41 -38.38 7.09
CA PHE A 848 24.10 -38.91 7.48
C PHE A 848 23.07 -38.95 6.35
N GLU A 849 23.14 -38.08 5.35
CA GLU A 849 22.18 -38.08 4.23
C GLU A 849 22.19 -39.40 3.43
N PRO A 850 23.34 -40.04 3.13
CA PRO A 850 23.36 -41.36 2.49
C PRO A 850 22.79 -42.49 3.35
N ILE A 851 22.66 -42.29 4.67
CA ILE A 851 22.07 -43.27 5.60
C ILE A 851 20.54 -43.07 5.65
N SER A 852 20.10 -41.81 5.77
CA SER A 852 18.70 -41.42 5.65
C SER A 852 18.58 -39.91 5.48
N ALA A 853 17.78 -39.48 4.51
CA ALA A 853 17.50 -38.06 4.27
C ALA A 853 16.89 -37.32 5.47
N MET A 854 16.30 -38.02 6.45
CA MET A 854 15.68 -37.41 7.63
C MET A 854 16.66 -37.13 8.79
N VAL A 855 17.82 -37.80 8.80
CA VAL A 855 18.76 -37.75 9.94
C VAL A 855 19.57 -36.44 10.03
N PRO A 856 20.04 -35.80 8.94
CA PRO A 856 20.82 -34.56 9.03
C PRO A 856 20.13 -33.44 9.82
N GLY A 857 18.82 -33.26 9.66
CA GLY A 857 18.05 -32.26 10.41
C GLY A 857 18.07 -32.51 11.93
N VAL A 858 17.87 -33.76 12.35
CA VAL A 858 17.94 -34.17 13.77
C VAL A 858 19.36 -33.96 14.33
N VAL A 859 20.39 -34.26 13.55
CA VAL A 859 21.79 -34.05 13.94
C VAL A 859 22.11 -32.56 14.08
N TRP A 860 21.56 -31.68 13.24
CA TRP A 860 21.73 -30.23 13.39
C TRP A 860 21.03 -29.68 14.65
N LEU A 861 19.87 -30.24 15.04
CA LEU A 861 19.24 -29.93 16.33
C LEU A 861 20.11 -30.41 17.52
N LEU A 862 20.76 -31.58 17.43
CA LEU A 862 21.70 -32.04 18.45
C LEU A 862 22.96 -31.17 18.52
N LEU A 863 23.55 -30.78 17.38
CA LEU A 863 24.67 -29.84 17.32
C LEU A 863 24.30 -28.46 17.90
N SER A 864 23.04 -28.04 17.75
CA SER A 864 22.52 -26.83 18.41
C SER A 864 22.60 -26.92 19.94
N LEU A 865 22.13 -28.04 20.52
CA LEU A 865 22.24 -28.29 21.96
C LEU A 865 23.70 -28.37 22.43
N VAL A 866 24.58 -29.06 21.69
CA VAL A 866 26.01 -29.13 22.02
C VAL A 866 26.65 -27.74 22.02
N ALA A 867 26.29 -26.87 21.07
CA ALA A 867 26.78 -25.50 21.02
C ALA A 867 26.22 -24.63 22.17
N LEU A 868 24.96 -24.84 22.56
CA LEU A 868 24.33 -24.18 23.72
C LEU A 868 25.02 -24.57 25.04
N GLU A 869 25.23 -25.85 25.29
CA GLU A 869 25.91 -26.35 26.51
C GLU A 869 27.38 -25.93 26.55
N SER A 870 28.09 -26.03 25.42
CA SER A 870 29.48 -25.57 25.30
C SER A 870 29.60 -24.06 25.52
N SER A 871 28.62 -23.28 25.02
CA SER A 871 28.50 -21.86 25.32
C SER A 871 28.28 -21.64 26.82
N GLY A 872 27.33 -22.40 27.41
CA GLY A 872 27.03 -22.49 28.83
C GLY A 872 28.28 -22.57 29.71
N PHE A 873 29.03 -23.65 29.53
CA PHE A 873 30.28 -23.97 30.22
C PHE A 873 31.36 -22.89 30.11
N LEU A 874 31.41 -22.15 28.99
CA LEU A 874 32.45 -21.15 28.74
C LEU A 874 32.17 -19.74 29.25
N ALA A 875 30.94 -19.37 29.65
CA ALA A 875 30.68 -17.99 30.12
C ALA A 875 31.34 -17.67 31.46
N GLY A 876 31.46 -18.64 32.36
CA GLY A 876 32.09 -18.46 33.68
C GLY A 876 33.58 -18.11 33.63
N LYS A 877 34.17 -18.01 32.42
CA LYS A 877 35.58 -17.73 32.19
C LYS A 877 35.71 -16.46 31.35
N GLU A 878 36.13 -15.35 31.99
CA GLU A 878 36.16 -14.02 31.36
C GLU A 878 36.97 -13.98 30.04
N ALA A 879 38.08 -14.71 29.97
CA ALA A 879 38.90 -14.87 28.76
C ALA A 879 38.15 -15.52 27.55
N HIS A 880 37.04 -16.23 27.78
CA HIS A 880 36.30 -16.95 26.73
C HIS A 880 34.92 -16.35 26.44
N ARG A 881 34.61 -15.17 27.01
CA ARG A 881 33.30 -14.51 26.89
C ARG A 881 32.87 -14.25 25.44
N ILE A 882 33.82 -13.89 24.57
CA ILE A 882 33.57 -13.69 23.13
C ILE A 882 33.24 -15.04 22.46
N THR A 883 34.10 -16.06 22.63
CA THR A 883 33.90 -17.41 22.09
C THR A 883 32.56 -18.01 22.53
N SER A 884 32.20 -17.85 23.80
CA SER A 884 30.92 -18.30 24.35
C SER A 884 29.72 -17.67 23.62
N ARG A 885 29.74 -16.35 23.34
CA ARG A 885 28.68 -15.68 22.56
C ARG A 885 28.57 -16.23 21.14
N HIS A 886 29.69 -16.42 20.45
CA HIS A 886 29.67 -16.94 19.09
C HIS A 886 29.19 -18.40 19.01
N LEU A 887 29.47 -19.23 20.03
CA LEU A 887 28.90 -20.58 20.13
C LEU A 887 27.36 -20.57 20.25
N LEU A 888 26.80 -19.58 20.95
CA LEU A 888 25.34 -19.39 21.06
C LEU A 888 24.71 -19.01 19.71
N TYR A 889 25.41 -18.19 18.92
CA TYR A 889 25.00 -17.89 17.54
C TYR A 889 25.09 -19.12 16.64
N THR A 890 26.16 -19.92 16.69
CA THR A 890 26.28 -21.14 15.88
C THR A 890 25.21 -22.17 16.22
N GLY A 891 24.84 -22.30 17.49
CA GLY A 891 23.72 -23.15 17.89
C GLY A 891 22.37 -22.68 17.31
N SER A 892 22.15 -21.37 17.25
CA SER A 892 20.94 -20.79 16.64
C SER A 892 20.93 -20.91 15.11
N ILE A 893 22.10 -20.92 14.47
CA ILE A 893 22.25 -21.15 13.02
C ILE A 893 22.01 -22.62 12.66
N ALA A 894 22.42 -23.56 13.51
CA ALA A 894 22.08 -24.97 13.33
C ALA A 894 20.56 -25.21 13.39
N VAL A 895 19.85 -24.49 14.26
CA VAL A 895 18.37 -24.46 14.27
C VAL A 895 17.81 -23.83 13.00
N LEU A 896 18.35 -22.70 12.54
CA LEU A 896 17.90 -22.08 11.29
C LEU A 896 18.12 -22.99 10.07
N ALA A 897 19.26 -23.69 10.00
CA ALA A 897 19.54 -24.68 8.97
C ALA A 897 18.57 -25.87 9.05
N PHE A 898 18.25 -26.36 10.26
CA PHE A 898 17.19 -27.34 10.45
C PHE A 898 15.83 -26.84 9.95
N LEU A 899 15.42 -25.60 10.26
CA LEU A 899 14.12 -25.06 9.80
C LEU A 899 14.04 -24.96 8.27
N ILE A 900 15.10 -24.47 7.62
CA ILE A 900 15.19 -24.40 6.15
C ILE A 900 15.07 -25.81 5.56
N ARG A 901 15.79 -26.78 6.13
CA ARG A 901 15.73 -28.18 5.70
C ARG A 901 14.36 -28.79 5.91
N HIS A 902 13.76 -28.58 7.09
CA HIS A 902 12.46 -29.13 7.47
C HIS A 902 11.38 -28.75 6.46
N VAL A 903 11.43 -27.54 5.92
CA VAL A 903 10.54 -27.09 4.83
C VAL A 903 10.85 -27.74 3.48
N ALA A 904 12.13 -27.89 3.14
CA ALA A 904 12.57 -28.43 1.86
C ALA A 904 12.51 -29.96 1.74
N VAL A 905 12.65 -30.71 2.84
CA VAL A 905 12.88 -32.16 2.83
C VAL A 905 11.93 -32.91 3.76
N GLU A 906 12.01 -32.69 5.08
CA GLU A 906 11.23 -33.47 6.05
C GLU A 906 9.72 -33.25 5.91
N LEU A 907 9.28 -32.03 5.53
CA LEU A 907 7.87 -31.73 5.25
C LEU A 907 7.31 -32.51 4.04
N GLN A 908 8.15 -32.80 3.06
CA GLN A 908 7.80 -33.53 1.84
C GLN A 908 7.81 -35.05 2.03
N SER A 909 8.14 -35.55 3.23
CA SER A 909 8.30 -36.98 3.49
C SER A 909 7.04 -37.62 4.07
N GLU A 910 6.58 -38.69 3.42
CA GLU A 910 5.52 -39.59 3.91
C GLU A 910 6.09 -40.86 4.58
N TYR A 911 7.27 -40.77 5.21
CA TYR A 911 7.88 -41.94 5.85
C TYR A 911 7.20 -42.26 7.20
N TYR A 912 6.59 -43.45 7.31
CA TYR A 912 5.88 -43.92 8.51
C TYR A 912 6.74 -44.83 9.40
N LEU A 913 6.63 -44.63 10.71
CA LEU A 913 7.20 -45.48 11.77
C LEU A 913 6.05 -46.05 12.60
N GLY A 914 5.47 -47.15 12.13
CA GLY A 914 4.23 -47.69 12.69
C GLY A 914 3.04 -46.76 12.39
N PRO A 915 2.21 -46.39 13.38
CA PRO A 915 1.02 -45.55 13.17
C PRO A 915 1.31 -44.04 13.10
N VAL A 916 2.58 -43.61 13.12
CA VAL A 916 2.98 -42.19 13.20
C VAL A 916 3.99 -41.88 12.09
N THR A 917 3.91 -40.70 11.46
CA THR A 917 4.95 -40.24 10.52
C THR A 917 6.25 -39.92 11.27
N ALA A 918 7.41 -40.19 10.65
CA ALA A 918 8.69 -39.75 11.19
C ALA A 918 8.77 -38.22 11.32
N ARG A 919 8.02 -37.49 10.47
CA ARG A 919 7.83 -36.04 10.54
C ARG A 919 7.28 -35.59 11.89
N VAL A 920 6.24 -36.23 12.45
CA VAL A 920 5.72 -35.90 13.80
C VAL A 920 6.81 -36.05 14.86
N LEU A 921 7.56 -37.16 14.82
CA LEU A 921 8.59 -37.45 15.82
C LEU A 921 9.72 -36.40 15.77
N ILE A 922 10.11 -35.96 14.57
CA ILE A 922 11.08 -34.89 14.35
C ILE A 922 10.52 -33.54 14.84
N GLN A 923 9.23 -33.24 14.60
CA GLN A 923 8.58 -32.01 15.09
C GLN A 923 8.46 -31.99 16.61
N ILE A 924 8.07 -33.10 17.25
CA ILE A 924 8.05 -33.23 18.72
C ILE A 924 9.46 -33.05 19.29
N PHE A 925 10.48 -33.66 18.67
CA PHE A 925 11.86 -33.48 19.08
C PHE A 925 12.33 -32.02 18.93
N ALA A 926 11.99 -31.37 17.81
CA ALA A 926 12.29 -29.94 17.60
C ALA A 926 11.60 -29.05 18.65
N ILE A 927 10.33 -29.30 18.97
CA ILE A 927 9.60 -28.60 20.04
C ILE A 927 10.31 -28.77 21.39
N ALA A 928 10.76 -29.99 21.72
CA ALA A 928 11.52 -30.24 22.95
C ALA A 928 12.87 -29.48 22.98
N VAL A 929 13.60 -29.47 21.86
CA VAL A 929 14.86 -28.71 21.71
C VAL A 929 14.62 -27.20 21.85
N PHE A 930 13.54 -26.67 21.27
CA PHE A 930 13.21 -25.25 21.37
C PHE A 930 12.77 -24.86 22.79
N LEU A 931 11.97 -25.70 23.46
CA LEU A 931 11.63 -25.48 24.88
C LEU A 931 12.88 -25.54 25.77
N PHE A 932 13.83 -26.44 25.50
CA PHE A 932 15.11 -26.49 26.20
C PHE A 932 15.91 -25.18 26.02
N TRP A 933 16.08 -24.72 24.78
CA TRP A 933 16.69 -23.43 24.45
C TRP A 933 16.01 -22.24 25.15
N PHE A 934 14.68 -22.26 25.27
CA PHE A 934 13.93 -21.24 26.01
C PHE A 934 14.17 -21.30 27.52
N THR A 935 14.31 -22.49 28.11
CA THR A 935 14.63 -22.65 29.55
C THR A 935 16.08 -22.32 29.89
N ALA A 936 17.02 -22.56 28.98
CA ALA A 936 18.46 -22.31 29.15
C ALA A 936 18.87 -20.83 28.97
N GLN A 937 18.01 -19.89 29.38
CA GLN A 937 18.24 -18.45 29.23
C GLN A 937 19.39 -17.95 30.10
N ARG A 938 20.27 -17.12 29.51
CA ARG A 938 21.51 -16.66 30.14
C ARG A 938 21.42 -15.24 30.69
N ALA A 939 21.77 -15.06 31.95
CA ALA A 939 21.77 -13.76 32.62
C ALA A 939 22.94 -12.84 32.18
N ASP A 940 24.09 -13.42 31.81
CA ASP A 940 25.34 -12.74 31.46
C ASP A 940 25.43 -12.28 29.99
N GLY A 941 24.50 -12.76 29.16
CA GLY A 941 24.36 -12.40 27.75
C GLY A 941 24.03 -10.92 27.55
N GLY A 942 24.43 -10.37 26.40
CA GLY A 942 23.99 -9.04 25.98
C GLY A 942 22.48 -8.98 25.72
N TRP A 943 22.01 -7.79 25.30
CA TRP A 943 20.61 -7.59 24.96
C TRP A 943 20.14 -8.52 23.83
N PHE A 944 21.00 -8.76 22.83
CA PHE A 944 20.69 -9.52 21.62
C PHE A 944 20.61 -11.03 21.88
N GLU A 945 21.52 -11.59 22.67
CA GLU A 945 21.58 -13.01 23.00
C GLU A 945 20.35 -13.42 23.83
N ARG A 946 19.97 -12.62 24.84
CA ARG A 946 18.72 -12.79 25.58
C ARG A 946 17.49 -12.66 24.66
N ARG A 947 17.53 -11.75 23.68
CA ARG A 947 16.46 -11.58 22.68
C ARG A 947 16.25 -12.85 21.86
N ILE A 948 17.32 -13.47 21.36
CA ILE A 948 17.31 -14.72 20.59
C ILE A 948 16.70 -15.85 21.43
N GLN A 949 17.23 -16.09 22.64
CA GLN A 949 16.75 -17.20 23.49
C GLN A 949 15.27 -17.04 23.89
N THR A 950 14.76 -15.80 23.98
CA THR A 950 13.32 -15.57 24.23
C THR A 950 12.45 -16.19 23.13
N TYR A 951 12.84 -16.06 21.85
CA TYR A 951 12.01 -16.42 20.69
C TYR A 951 11.79 -17.92 20.48
N TYR A 952 12.52 -18.78 21.19
CA TYR A 952 12.37 -20.22 21.04
C TYR A 952 11.02 -20.75 21.55
N LEU A 953 10.34 -20.03 22.46
CA LEU A 953 8.97 -20.37 22.84
C LEU A 953 8.01 -20.17 21.67
N GLU A 954 8.15 -19.05 20.95
CA GLU A 954 7.34 -18.73 19.78
C GLU A 954 7.64 -19.69 18.63
N LEU A 955 8.90 -20.15 18.50
CA LEU A 955 9.28 -21.20 17.55
C LEU A 955 8.69 -22.57 17.91
N ALA A 956 8.64 -22.93 19.20
CA ALA A 956 7.97 -24.13 19.68
C ALA A 956 6.45 -24.10 19.39
N ILE A 957 5.80 -22.95 19.59
CA ILE A 957 4.37 -22.76 19.24
C ILE A 957 4.18 -22.89 17.72
N ALA A 958 5.02 -22.24 16.91
CA ALA A 958 4.92 -22.32 15.45
C ALA A 958 5.10 -23.75 14.92
N MET A 959 6.06 -24.51 15.48
CA MET A 959 6.26 -25.92 15.15
C MET A 959 5.08 -26.79 15.61
N GLY A 960 4.47 -26.50 16.76
CA GLY A 960 3.27 -27.19 17.23
C GLY A 960 2.05 -26.94 16.35
N VAL A 961 1.85 -25.70 15.88
CA VAL A 961 0.79 -25.34 14.91
C VAL A 961 1.02 -26.07 13.58
N LEU A 962 2.26 -26.11 13.08
CA LEU A 962 2.62 -26.85 11.87
C LEU A 962 2.35 -28.35 12.00
N ALA A 963 2.67 -28.95 13.15
CA ALA A 963 2.37 -30.36 13.41
C ALA A 963 0.86 -30.65 13.45
N VAL A 964 0.05 -29.72 13.96
CA VAL A 964 -1.42 -29.85 13.97
C VAL A 964 -2.01 -29.82 12.56
N GLU A 965 -1.62 -28.88 11.69
CA GLU A 965 -2.16 -28.80 10.31
C GLU A 965 -1.85 -30.04 9.46
N LEU A 966 -0.74 -30.74 9.73
CA LEU A 966 -0.23 -31.81 8.86
C LEU A 966 -0.63 -33.22 9.32
N GLU A 967 -0.90 -33.40 10.61
CA GLU A 967 -1.04 -34.72 11.23
C GLU A 967 -2.41 -34.92 11.90
N VAL A 968 -3.15 -33.84 12.18
CA VAL A 968 -4.54 -33.93 12.63
C VAL A 968 -5.45 -33.96 11.39
N PRO A 969 -6.33 -34.98 11.25
CA PRO A 969 -7.29 -35.00 10.14
C PRO A 969 -8.20 -33.77 10.18
N GLU A 970 -8.41 -33.13 9.03
CA GLU A 970 -9.10 -31.84 8.85
C GLU A 970 -10.40 -31.68 9.68
N ARG A 971 -11.21 -32.74 9.78
CA ARG A 971 -12.42 -32.82 10.63
C ARG A 971 -12.18 -32.48 12.10
N TRP A 972 -11.02 -32.81 12.67
CA TRP A 972 -10.68 -32.59 14.08
C TRP A 972 -9.78 -31.38 14.29
N THR A 973 -9.15 -30.84 13.24
CA THR A 973 -8.25 -29.68 13.30
C THR A 973 -8.94 -28.46 13.92
N LEU A 974 -10.24 -28.23 13.62
CA LEU A 974 -11.05 -27.20 14.28
C LEU A 974 -11.14 -27.37 15.80
N VAL A 975 -11.33 -28.60 16.28
CA VAL A 975 -11.51 -28.89 17.71
C VAL A 975 -10.17 -28.77 18.44
N VAL A 976 -9.08 -29.23 17.83
CA VAL A 976 -7.72 -29.02 18.35
C VAL A 976 -7.40 -27.54 18.43
N TYR A 977 -7.67 -26.75 17.38
CA TYR A 977 -7.49 -25.31 17.43
C TYR A 977 -8.38 -24.61 18.45
N ALA A 978 -9.67 -24.95 18.54
CA ALA A 978 -10.56 -24.37 19.55
C ALA A 978 -10.09 -24.65 20.99
N THR A 979 -9.46 -25.79 21.25
CA THR A 979 -8.93 -26.16 22.59
C THR A 979 -7.55 -25.58 22.90
N THR A 980 -6.69 -25.35 21.91
CA THR A 980 -5.31 -24.85 22.09
C THR A 980 -5.21 -23.52 22.87
N PRO A 981 -6.07 -22.51 22.65
CA PRO A 981 -6.15 -21.32 23.49
C PRO A 981 -6.33 -21.62 24.98
N ALA A 982 -7.17 -22.59 25.34
CA ALA A 982 -7.38 -22.96 26.75
C ALA A 982 -6.09 -23.50 27.38
N LEU A 983 -5.32 -24.30 26.65
CA LEU A 983 -4.04 -24.83 27.09
C LEU A 983 -3.01 -23.71 27.30
N LEU A 984 -2.84 -22.80 26.34
CA LEU A 984 -1.90 -21.69 26.49
C LEU A 984 -2.27 -20.75 27.63
N VAL A 985 -3.57 -20.48 27.80
CA VAL A 985 -4.10 -19.66 28.89
C VAL A 985 -3.88 -20.35 30.26
N ALA A 986 -4.09 -21.66 30.36
CA ALA A 986 -3.78 -22.43 31.56
C ALA A 986 -2.27 -22.39 31.91
N LEU A 987 -1.39 -22.58 30.92
CA LEU A 987 0.06 -22.50 31.10
C LEU A 987 0.52 -21.09 31.52
N ALA A 988 -0.12 -20.03 31.01
CA ALA A 988 0.15 -18.66 31.42
C ALA A 988 -0.25 -18.39 32.90
N ARG A 989 -1.28 -19.08 33.41
CA ARG A 989 -1.66 -19.03 34.84
C ARG A 989 -0.67 -19.76 35.74
N THR A 990 -0.12 -20.90 35.30
CA THR A 990 0.78 -21.72 36.12
C THR A 990 2.21 -21.18 36.16
N PHE A 991 2.70 -20.58 35.08
CA PHE A 991 4.11 -20.18 34.95
C PHE A 991 4.29 -18.70 34.60
N ALA A 992 4.76 -17.90 35.57
CA ALA A 992 4.94 -16.45 35.40
C ALA A 992 5.90 -16.06 34.25
N SER A 993 6.94 -16.87 34.00
CA SER A 993 7.93 -16.68 32.93
C SER A 993 7.35 -16.77 31.52
N VAL A 994 6.16 -17.35 31.37
CA VAL A 994 5.42 -17.50 30.10
C VAL A 994 4.02 -16.89 30.18
N SER A 995 3.81 -15.90 31.04
CA SER A 995 2.58 -15.10 31.12
C SER A 995 2.08 -14.56 29.77
N ARG A 996 3.00 -14.28 28.82
CA ARG A 996 2.70 -13.89 27.43
C ARG A 996 1.96 -14.95 26.60
N LEU A 997 1.91 -16.21 27.02
CA LEU A 997 1.07 -17.24 26.40
C LEU A 997 -0.41 -16.89 26.46
N SER A 998 -0.86 -16.10 27.45
CA SER A 998 -2.24 -15.59 27.51
C SER A 998 -2.61 -14.74 26.30
N ILE A 999 -1.67 -13.92 25.82
CA ILE A 999 -1.81 -13.09 24.62
C ILE A 999 -1.83 -13.99 23.37
N TYR A 1000 -0.95 -14.98 23.29
CA TYR A 1000 -0.95 -15.94 22.16
C TYR A 1000 -2.21 -16.82 22.14
N GLY A 1001 -2.77 -17.16 23.31
CA GLY A 1001 -4.07 -17.81 23.43
C GLY A 1001 -5.21 -16.94 22.89
N LEU A 1002 -5.19 -15.62 23.12
CA LEU A 1002 -6.16 -14.70 22.51
C LEU A 1002 -6.02 -14.64 20.97
N PHE A 1003 -4.79 -14.58 20.44
CA PHE A 1003 -4.57 -14.63 18.99
C PHE A 1003 -5.01 -15.96 18.37
N LEU A 1004 -4.71 -17.08 19.00
CA LEU A 1004 -5.15 -18.40 18.52
C LEU A 1004 -6.66 -18.60 18.68
N PHE A 1005 -7.31 -17.94 19.64
CA PHE A 1005 -8.77 -17.88 19.73
C PHE A 1005 -9.36 -17.15 18.51
N TRP A 1006 -8.82 -15.97 18.14
CA TRP A 1006 -9.23 -15.28 16.91
C TRP A 1006 -8.93 -16.09 15.65
N TRP A 1007 -7.78 -16.77 15.59
CA TRP A 1007 -7.43 -17.68 14.50
C TRP A 1007 -8.42 -18.85 14.40
N SER A 1008 -8.79 -19.47 15.51
CA SER A 1008 -9.75 -20.58 15.56
C SER A 1008 -11.14 -20.17 15.08
N VAL A 1009 -11.58 -18.97 15.47
CA VAL A 1009 -12.83 -18.35 14.97
C VAL A 1009 -12.75 -18.13 13.45
N PHE A 1010 -11.63 -17.62 12.94
CA PHE A 1010 -11.43 -17.45 11.49
C PHE A 1010 -11.39 -18.80 10.75
N TYR A 1011 -10.63 -19.77 11.24
CA TYR A 1011 -10.47 -21.10 10.65
C TYR A 1011 -11.79 -21.86 10.59
N LEU A 1012 -12.62 -21.77 11.64
CA LEU A 1012 -14.00 -22.25 11.64
C LEU A 1012 -14.79 -21.69 10.45
N THR A 1013 -14.74 -20.37 10.22
CA THR A 1013 -15.46 -19.76 9.09
C THR A 1013 -14.88 -20.13 7.74
N PHE A 1014 -13.55 -20.28 7.65
CA PHE A 1014 -12.85 -20.66 6.44
C PHE A 1014 -13.23 -22.09 6.02
N LEU A 1015 -13.07 -23.08 6.89
CA LEU A 1015 -13.41 -24.48 6.56
C LEU A 1015 -14.90 -24.64 6.22
N SER A 1016 -15.77 -23.92 6.96
CA SER A 1016 -17.20 -23.93 6.66
C SER A 1016 -17.51 -23.41 5.26
N SER A 1017 -16.71 -22.47 4.75
CA SER A 1017 -16.88 -21.90 3.40
C SER A 1017 -16.33 -22.75 2.26
N THR A 1018 -15.42 -23.68 2.56
CA THR A 1018 -14.79 -24.56 1.55
C THR A 1018 -15.36 -25.99 1.54
N ALA A 1019 -16.08 -26.40 2.59
CA ALA A 1019 -16.67 -27.73 2.69
C ALA A 1019 -17.88 -27.92 1.75
N GLU A 1020 -17.85 -28.96 0.92
CA GLU A 1020 -19.03 -29.40 0.16
C GLU A 1020 -20.06 -30.03 1.11
N MET A 1021 -21.33 -29.65 0.93
CA MET A 1021 -22.47 -30.07 1.75
C MET A 1021 -23.70 -30.34 0.86
N PRO A 1022 -24.51 -31.39 1.12
CA PRO A 1022 -24.36 -32.39 2.18
C PRO A 1022 -23.42 -33.54 1.80
N GLN A 1023 -22.72 -34.10 2.78
CA GLN A 1023 -21.80 -35.24 2.60
C GLN A 1023 -22.50 -36.60 2.73
N ALA A 1024 -21.92 -37.64 2.11
CA ALA A 1024 -22.55 -38.94 1.89
C ALA A 1024 -22.92 -39.73 3.17
N HIS A 1025 -22.18 -39.55 4.26
CA HIS A 1025 -22.50 -40.16 5.55
C HIS A 1025 -22.78 -39.10 6.61
N PHE A 1026 -23.73 -39.40 7.51
CA PHE A 1026 -24.09 -38.50 8.61
C PHE A 1026 -22.95 -38.32 9.63
N ALA A 1027 -22.08 -39.32 9.77
CA ALA A 1027 -20.92 -39.28 10.68
C ALA A 1027 -19.77 -38.39 10.18
N ASP A 1028 -19.71 -38.12 8.86
CA ASP A 1028 -18.63 -37.33 8.24
C ASP A 1028 -18.96 -35.84 8.16
N GLN A 1029 -20.19 -35.45 8.52
CA GLN A 1029 -20.72 -34.09 8.41
C GLN A 1029 -19.86 -33.05 9.17
N ASN A 1030 -19.02 -32.29 8.44
CA ASN A 1030 -18.12 -31.28 9.00
C ASN A 1030 -18.80 -30.23 9.91
N TRP A 1031 -20.11 -29.98 9.77
CA TRP A 1031 -20.85 -29.07 10.66
C TRP A 1031 -20.92 -29.58 12.11
N VAL A 1032 -20.81 -30.88 12.36
CA VAL A 1032 -20.78 -31.45 13.72
C VAL A 1032 -19.51 -31.03 14.45
N ALA A 1033 -18.35 -31.16 13.78
CA ALA A 1033 -17.08 -30.70 14.32
C ALA A 1033 -17.05 -29.17 14.49
N GLY A 1034 -17.63 -28.42 13.54
CA GLY A 1034 -17.81 -26.98 13.67
C GLY A 1034 -18.68 -26.57 14.87
N LEU A 1035 -19.73 -27.32 15.18
CA LEU A 1035 -20.60 -27.10 16.33
C LEU A 1035 -19.88 -27.44 17.66
N ILE A 1036 -19.12 -28.54 17.72
CA ILE A 1036 -18.27 -28.86 18.87
C ILE A 1036 -17.23 -27.76 19.09
N ALA A 1037 -16.54 -27.33 18.04
CA ALA A 1037 -15.57 -26.24 18.10
C ALA A 1037 -16.22 -24.92 18.56
N MET A 1038 -17.43 -24.59 18.10
CA MET A 1038 -18.19 -23.43 18.57
C MET A 1038 -18.46 -23.49 20.08
N LEU A 1039 -18.91 -24.63 20.61
CA LEU A 1039 -19.15 -24.80 22.05
C LEU A 1039 -17.85 -24.66 22.86
N VAL A 1040 -16.73 -25.20 22.36
CA VAL A 1040 -15.41 -25.02 22.97
C VAL A 1040 -14.98 -23.55 22.94
N LEU A 1041 -15.17 -22.83 21.82
CA LEU A 1041 -14.84 -21.41 21.71
C LEU A 1041 -15.70 -20.55 22.66
N VAL A 1042 -16.98 -20.89 22.86
CA VAL A 1042 -17.82 -20.26 23.90
C VAL A 1042 -17.23 -20.52 25.30
N ALA A 1043 -16.78 -21.73 25.62
CA ALA A 1043 -16.13 -22.01 26.91
C ALA A 1043 -14.79 -21.25 27.07
N VAL A 1044 -13.97 -21.19 26.02
CA VAL A 1044 -12.71 -20.42 25.98
C VAL A 1044 -12.95 -18.93 26.16
N SER A 1045 -14.02 -18.37 25.60
CA SER A 1045 -14.37 -16.96 25.81
C SER A 1045 -14.53 -16.63 27.30
N ILE A 1046 -15.15 -17.52 28.08
CA ILE A 1046 -15.33 -17.37 29.53
C ILE A 1046 -13.98 -17.50 30.27
N LEU A 1047 -13.08 -18.38 29.82
CA LEU A 1047 -11.72 -18.49 30.39
C LEU A 1047 -10.90 -17.22 30.14
N LEU A 1048 -10.93 -16.69 28.92
CA LEU A 1048 -10.24 -15.44 28.53
C LEU A 1048 -10.79 -14.21 29.27
N LEU A 1049 -12.08 -14.18 29.62
CA LEU A 1049 -12.66 -13.10 30.43
C LEU A 1049 -12.19 -13.15 31.89
N ARG A 1050 -11.96 -14.35 32.43
CA ARG A 1050 -11.43 -14.58 33.79
C ARG A 1050 -9.92 -14.40 33.90
N GLU A 1051 -9.22 -14.16 32.80
CA GLU A 1051 -7.78 -13.90 32.83
C GLU A 1051 -7.41 -12.60 33.54
N ARG A 1052 -6.14 -12.49 33.94
CA ARG A 1052 -5.57 -11.18 34.32
C ARG A 1052 -5.59 -10.23 33.10
N PRO A 1053 -5.54 -8.90 33.30
CA PRO A 1053 -5.38 -7.95 32.19
C PRO A 1053 -4.14 -8.29 31.35
N PHE A 1054 -4.24 -8.17 30.04
CA PHE A 1054 -3.13 -8.42 29.12
C PHE A 1054 -2.08 -7.29 29.16
N ALA A 1055 -2.49 -6.07 29.52
CA ALA A 1055 -1.64 -4.90 29.67
C ALA A 1055 -0.59 -5.09 30.77
N GLY A 1056 0.66 -4.71 30.48
CA GLY A 1056 1.81 -4.92 31.37
C GLY A 1056 2.50 -6.27 31.19
N THR A 1057 1.96 -7.19 30.37
CA THR A 1057 2.65 -8.43 29.99
C THR A 1057 3.83 -8.12 29.07
N GLU A 1058 5.01 -8.66 29.37
CA GLU A 1058 6.21 -8.47 28.55
C GLU A 1058 6.14 -9.31 27.27
N VAL A 1059 6.29 -8.67 26.11
CA VAL A 1059 6.21 -9.33 24.78
C VAL A 1059 7.49 -9.09 23.95
N PRO A 1060 8.06 -10.12 23.30
CA PRO A 1060 9.29 -10.02 22.51
C PRO A 1060 9.24 -9.08 21.27
N PHE A 1061 10.41 -8.64 20.78
CA PHE A 1061 10.62 -7.30 20.17
C PHE A 1061 9.66 -6.79 19.06
N PRO A 1062 9.44 -7.41 17.89
CA PRO A 1062 8.56 -6.83 16.87
C PRO A 1062 7.11 -6.82 17.37
N PHE A 1063 6.74 -7.85 18.13
CA PHE A 1063 5.49 -7.96 18.85
C PHE A 1063 5.38 -6.95 20.02
N SER A 1064 6.37 -6.09 20.29
CA SER A 1064 6.19 -4.91 21.17
C SER A 1064 5.13 -3.93 20.67
N VAL A 1065 4.75 -4.00 19.38
CA VAL A 1065 3.56 -3.32 18.86
C VAL A 1065 2.28 -3.94 19.46
N VAL A 1066 2.21 -5.27 19.60
CA VAL A 1066 1.10 -5.99 20.24
C VAL A 1066 0.95 -5.57 21.70
N ALA A 1067 2.05 -5.51 22.46
CA ALA A 1067 2.03 -5.04 23.86
C ALA A 1067 1.42 -3.63 24.01
N ARG A 1068 1.66 -2.73 23.04
CA ARG A 1068 1.05 -1.39 23.00
C ARG A 1068 -0.44 -1.39 22.63
N LEU A 1069 -0.95 -2.45 22.03
CA LEU A 1069 -2.37 -2.63 21.72
C LEU A 1069 -3.16 -3.28 22.86
N MET A 1070 -2.52 -4.07 23.73
CA MET A 1070 -3.20 -4.77 24.85
C MET A 1070 -4.01 -3.85 25.79
N PRO A 1071 -3.58 -2.63 26.15
CA PRO A 1071 -4.43 -1.71 26.94
C PRO A 1071 -5.75 -1.33 26.26
N PHE A 1072 -5.79 -1.30 24.92
CA PHE A 1072 -7.03 -1.05 24.15
C PHE A 1072 -7.91 -2.31 24.08
N VAL A 1073 -7.30 -3.50 24.13
CA VAL A 1073 -8.00 -4.78 24.22
C VAL A 1073 -8.66 -4.92 25.59
N ASP A 1074 -7.91 -4.76 26.68
CA ASP A 1074 -8.43 -4.82 28.05
C ASP A 1074 -9.52 -3.77 28.30
N GLY A 1075 -9.32 -2.54 27.82
CA GLY A 1075 -10.28 -1.45 27.96
C GLY A 1075 -11.63 -1.70 27.28
N ARG A 1076 -11.74 -2.73 26.42
CA ARG A 1076 -12.99 -3.20 25.80
C ARG A 1076 -13.02 -4.73 25.66
N ARG A 1077 -12.61 -5.45 26.72
CA ARG A 1077 -12.33 -6.89 26.65
C ARG A 1077 -13.48 -7.73 26.08
N ASN A 1078 -14.71 -7.44 26.50
CA ASN A 1078 -15.91 -8.14 26.04
C ASN A 1078 -16.09 -8.02 24.52
N LEU A 1079 -15.92 -6.82 23.95
CA LEU A 1079 -15.99 -6.56 22.50
C LEU A 1079 -15.00 -7.45 21.74
N TRP A 1080 -13.72 -7.42 22.15
CA TRP A 1080 -12.64 -8.15 21.45
C TRP A 1080 -12.71 -9.67 21.56
N ILE A 1081 -13.49 -10.22 22.50
CA ILE A 1081 -13.68 -11.67 22.65
C ILE A 1081 -14.99 -12.12 22.00
N PHE A 1082 -16.10 -11.45 22.27
CA PHE A 1082 -17.41 -11.89 21.81
C PHE A 1082 -17.75 -11.45 20.37
N ASP A 1083 -17.34 -10.28 19.91
CA ASP A 1083 -17.69 -9.83 18.54
C ASP A 1083 -17.11 -10.76 17.46
N PRO A 1084 -15.81 -11.18 17.53
CA PRO A 1084 -15.29 -12.16 16.57
C PRO A 1084 -16.06 -13.47 16.64
N LEU A 1085 -16.37 -13.97 17.85
CA LEU A 1085 -17.11 -15.22 18.05
C LEU A 1085 -18.51 -15.16 17.43
N PHE A 1086 -19.24 -14.05 17.60
CA PHE A 1086 -20.57 -13.87 17.01
C PHE A 1086 -20.53 -13.68 15.49
N LEU A 1087 -19.53 -12.97 14.97
CA LEU A 1087 -19.31 -12.89 13.51
C LEU A 1087 -18.98 -14.26 12.94
N GLY A 1088 -18.12 -15.02 13.63
CA GLY A 1088 -17.78 -16.40 13.30
C GLY A 1088 -19.00 -17.31 13.29
N ALA A 1089 -19.87 -17.20 14.30
CA ALA A 1089 -21.13 -17.94 14.35
C ALA A 1089 -22.10 -17.57 13.22
N ALA A 1090 -22.24 -16.28 12.90
CA ALA A 1090 -23.10 -15.84 11.80
C ALA A 1090 -22.63 -16.37 10.44
N LEU A 1091 -21.31 -16.40 10.21
CA LEU A 1091 -20.69 -16.95 9.01
C LEU A 1091 -20.75 -18.48 8.97
N PHE A 1092 -20.46 -19.17 10.08
CA PHE A 1092 -20.66 -20.62 10.21
C PHE A 1092 -22.10 -21.02 9.82
N LEU A 1093 -23.09 -20.34 10.40
CA LEU A 1093 -24.50 -20.57 10.05
C LEU A 1093 -24.79 -20.30 8.56
N TYR A 1094 -24.13 -19.29 7.95
CA TYR A 1094 -24.34 -18.93 6.55
C TYR A 1094 -23.90 -20.02 5.57
N TRP A 1095 -22.78 -20.68 5.86
CA TRP A 1095 -22.21 -21.70 4.97
C TRP A 1095 -22.70 -23.12 5.29
N SER A 1096 -23.01 -23.43 6.56
CA SER A 1096 -23.37 -24.80 6.98
C SER A 1096 -24.86 -25.15 6.89
N PHE A 1097 -25.77 -24.19 6.69
CA PHE A 1097 -27.22 -24.43 6.72
C PHE A 1097 -27.95 -23.84 5.50
N ASP A 1098 -29.16 -24.36 5.24
CA ASP A 1098 -30.00 -23.94 4.11
C ASP A 1098 -30.30 -22.42 4.13
N GLN A 1099 -29.99 -21.76 3.01
CA GLN A 1099 -30.24 -20.35 2.76
C GLN A 1099 -31.70 -19.92 3.00
N ALA A 1100 -32.66 -20.83 2.87
CA ALA A 1100 -34.08 -20.59 3.05
C ALA A 1100 -34.51 -20.50 4.53
N LEU A 1101 -33.73 -21.04 5.47
CA LEU A 1101 -33.94 -20.90 6.93
C LEU A 1101 -32.92 -19.96 7.59
N LEU A 1102 -31.88 -19.56 6.86
CA LEU A 1102 -30.74 -18.82 7.40
C LEU A 1102 -31.11 -17.48 8.06
N THR A 1103 -32.07 -16.73 7.54
CA THR A 1103 -32.52 -15.48 8.19
C THR A 1103 -33.16 -15.74 9.55
N LEU A 1104 -33.88 -16.86 9.72
CA LEU A 1104 -34.40 -17.27 11.01
C LEU A 1104 -33.27 -17.65 11.98
N LEU A 1105 -32.28 -18.43 11.52
CA LEU A 1105 -31.10 -18.80 12.31
C LEU A 1105 -30.27 -17.58 12.74
N TRP A 1106 -30.10 -16.60 11.85
CA TRP A 1106 -29.46 -15.33 12.17
C TRP A 1106 -30.27 -14.52 13.20
N VAL A 1107 -31.60 -14.45 13.09
CA VAL A 1107 -32.42 -13.74 14.09
C VAL A 1107 -32.40 -14.46 15.45
N VAL A 1108 -32.28 -15.80 15.49
CA VAL A 1108 -32.01 -16.55 16.74
C VAL A 1108 -30.64 -16.17 17.34
N LEU A 1109 -29.58 -16.12 16.52
CA LEU A 1109 -28.26 -15.67 17.00
C LEU A 1109 -28.30 -14.22 17.51
N ILE A 1110 -28.98 -13.32 16.80
CA ILE A 1110 -29.19 -11.92 17.20
C ILE A 1110 -29.95 -11.83 18.53
N PHE A 1111 -30.97 -12.68 18.74
CA PHE A 1111 -31.69 -12.78 20.01
C PHE A 1111 -30.78 -13.22 21.17
N ILE A 1112 -29.83 -14.14 20.92
CA ILE A 1112 -28.80 -14.55 21.90
C ILE A 1112 -27.86 -13.38 22.22
N VAL A 1113 -27.35 -12.66 21.20
CA VAL A 1113 -26.49 -11.46 21.40
C VAL A 1113 -27.22 -10.38 22.19
N PHE A 1114 -28.49 -10.12 21.85
CA PHE A 1114 -29.33 -9.18 22.57
C PHE A 1114 -29.52 -9.60 24.04
N SER A 1115 -29.80 -10.89 24.29
CA SER A 1115 -29.93 -11.44 25.64
C SER A 1115 -28.63 -11.31 26.44
N LEU A 1116 -27.47 -11.58 25.82
CA LEU A 1116 -26.17 -11.40 26.47
C LEU A 1116 -25.91 -9.92 26.84
N SER A 1117 -26.41 -8.96 26.05
CA SER A 1117 -26.31 -7.52 26.40
C SER A 1117 -27.01 -7.19 27.73
N ILE A 1118 -28.08 -7.91 28.09
CA ILE A 1118 -28.81 -7.76 29.35
C ILE A 1118 -28.04 -8.37 30.53
N VAL A 1119 -27.30 -9.46 30.27
CA VAL A 1119 -26.49 -10.16 31.27
C VAL A 1119 -25.21 -9.38 31.59
N LEU A 1120 -24.46 -8.98 30.56
CA LEU A 1120 -23.22 -8.21 30.69
C LEU A 1120 -23.43 -6.72 31.01
N ARG A 1121 -24.67 -6.23 30.88
CA ARG A 1121 -25.05 -4.81 31.00
C ARG A 1121 -24.31 -3.87 30.05
N GLU A 1122 -23.74 -4.40 28.97
CA GLU A 1122 -23.01 -3.62 27.98
C GLU A 1122 -23.92 -3.20 26.82
N SER A 1123 -24.06 -1.88 26.65
CA SER A 1123 -24.82 -1.30 25.54
C SER A 1123 -24.19 -1.54 24.15
N HIS A 1124 -22.96 -2.06 24.06
CA HIS A 1124 -22.33 -2.40 22.79
C HIS A 1124 -23.07 -3.54 22.07
N PHE A 1125 -23.22 -4.70 22.73
CA PHE A 1125 -23.93 -5.86 22.18
C PHE A 1125 -25.37 -5.55 21.82
N ARG A 1126 -26.01 -4.64 22.56
CA ARG A 1126 -27.36 -4.16 22.26
C ARG A 1126 -27.38 -3.43 20.91
N ILE A 1127 -26.48 -2.47 20.68
CA ILE A 1127 -26.34 -1.78 19.39
C ILE A 1127 -25.98 -2.78 18.27
N LEU A 1128 -25.02 -3.68 18.50
CA LEU A 1128 -24.62 -4.71 17.54
C LEU A 1128 -25.83 -5.57 17.11
N SER A 1129 -26.62 -6.05 18.08
CA SER A 1129 -27.83 -6.84 17.81
C SER A 1129 -28.88 -6.06 17.01
N MET A 1130 -29.03 -4.75 17.21
CA MET A 1130 -29.96 -3.92 16.44
C MET A 1130 -29.48 -3.66 15.00
N VAL A 1131 -28.17 -3.45 14.80
CA VAL A 1131 -27.59 -3.32 13.46
C VAL A 1131 -27.69 -4.64 12.69
N ALA A 1132 -27.36 -5.76 13.35
CA ALA A 1132 -27.51 -7.09 12.79
C ALA A 1132 -28.98 -7.45 12.50
N LEU A 1133 -29.92 -7.06 13.35
CA LEU A 1133 -31.36 -7.19 13.11
C LEU A 1133 -31.77 -6.38 11.87
N GLY A 1134 -31.31 -5.14 11.74
CA GLY A 1134 -31.52 -4.33 10.53
C GLY A 1134 -31.04 -5.03 9.26
N ALA A 1135 -29.84 -5.61 9.29
CA ALA A 1135 -29.29 -6.39 8.17
C ALA A 1135 -30.11 -7.66 7.87
N ALA A 1136 -30.54 -8.40 8.89
CA ALA A 1136 -31.40 -9.57 8.74
C ALA A 1136 -32.78 -9.21 8.18
N LEU A 1137 -33.34 -8.06 8.55
CA LEU A 1137 -34.61 -7.55 7.99
C LEU A 1137 -34.48 -7.08 6.55
N LEU A 1138 -33.36 -6.46 6.18
CA LEU A 1138 -33.06 -6.17 4.77
C LEU A 1138 -32.96 -7.47 3.95
N ARG A 1139 -32.27 -8.50 4.48
CA ARG A 1139 -32.23 -9.83 3.85
C ARG A 1139 -33.63 -10.44 3.72
N LEU A 1140 -34.45 -10.38 4.77
CA LEU A 1140 -35.83 -10.87 4.78
C LEU A 1140 -36.67 -10.27 3.63
N ILE A 1141 -36.57 -8.94 3.46
CA ILE A 1141 -37.35 -8.19 2.48
C ILE A 1141 -36.82 -8.36 1.04
N PHE A 1142 -35.50 -8.44 0.84
CA PHE A 1142 -34.92 -8.45 -0.52
C PHE A 1142 -34.55 -9.85 -1.05
N PHE A 1143 -34.20 -10.80 -0.19
CA PHE A 1143 -33.76 -12.15 -0.58
C PHE A 1143 -34.81 -13.21 -0.30
N ASP A 1144 -35.29 -13.33 0.94
CA ASP A 1144 -36.18 -14.43 1.32
C ASP A 1144 -37.56 -14.28 0.66
N LEU A 1145 -38.06 -13.04 0.58
CA LEU A 1145 -39.26 -12.66 -0.18
C LEU A 1145 -39.14 -12.95 -1.68
N ALA A 1146 -37.93 -12.95 -2.26
CA ALA A 1146 -37.74 -13.20 -3.68
C ALA A 1146 -37.60 -14.70 -3.99
N ARG A 1147 -36.82 -15.43 -3.19
CA ARG A 1147 -36.32 -16.78 -3.54
C ARG A 1147 -37.02 -17.96 -2.87
N SER A 1148 -37.53 -17.80 -1.65
CA SER A 1148 -38.06 -18.95 -0.89
C SER A 1148 -39.47 -19.33 -1.34
N SER A 1149 -39.93 -20.55 -1.04
CA SER A 1149 -41.32 -20.97 -1.37
C SER A 1149 -42.35 -20.18 -0.57
N THR A 1150 -43.60 -20.08 -1.01
CA THR A 1150 -44.64 -19.30 -0.29
C THR A 1150 -44.86 -19.79 1.16
N LEU A 1151 -44.74 -21.10 1.39
CA LEU A 1151 -44.78 -21.70 2.73
C LEU A 1151 -43.55 -21.31 3.56
N THR A 1152 -42.36 -21.38 2.96
CA THR A 1152 -41.10 -20.98 3.63
C THR A 1152 -41.11 -19.48 3.98
N ARG A 1153 -41.61 -18.62 3.10
CA ARG A 1153 -41.84 -17.19 3.38
C ARG A 1153 -42.72 -17.01 4.61
N ALA A 1154 -43.86 -17.70 4.68
CA ALA A 1154 -44.75 -17.62 5.82
C ALA A 1154 -44.04 -18.06 7.12
N LEU A 1155 -43.35 -19.21 7.12
CA LEU A 1155 -42.63 -19.73 8.30
C LEU A 1155 -41.52 -18.79 8.77
N VAL A 1156 -40.68 -18.26 7.87
CA VAL A 1156 -39.58 -17.36 8.23
C VAL A 1156 -40.13 -16.01 8.73
N PHE A 1157 -41.12 -15.42 8.06
CA PHE A 1157 -41.72 -14.16 8.51
C PHE A 1157 -42.43 -14.30 9.87
N VAL A 1158 -43.15 -15.42 10.11
CA VAL A 1158 -43.76 -15.69 11.41
C VAL A 1158 -42.69 -15.89 12.49
N GLY A 1159 -41.66 -16.70 12.25
CA GLY A 1159 -40.58 -16.96 13.20
C GLY A 1159 -39.79 -15.70 13.56
N VAL A 1160 -39.43 -14.89 12.56
CA VAL A 1160 -38.73 -13.60 12.78
C VAL A 1160 -39.64 -12.61 13.53
N GLY A 1161 -40.92 -12.52 13.16
CA GLY A 1161 -41.89 -11.67 13.86
C GLY A 1161 -42.05 -12.03 15.34
N LEU A 1162 -42.15 -13.33 15.66
CA LEU A 1162 -42.21 -13.82 17.04
C LEU A 1162 -40.93 -13.53 17.83
N LEU A 1163 -39.75 -13.74 17.24
CA LEU A 1163 -38.47 -13.44 17.90
C LEU A 1163 -38.31 -11.93 18.17
N MET A 1164 -38.73 -11.07 17.26
CA MET A 1164 -38.74 -9.61 17.47
C MET A 1164 -39.70 -9.16 18.59
N LEU A 1165 -40.90 -9.76 18.67
CA LEU A 1165 -41.82 -9.54 19.79
C LEU A 1165 -41.20 -10.05 21.11
N GLY A 1166 -40.45 -11.16 21.08
CA GLY A 1166 -39.65 -11.64 22.19
C GLY A 1166 -38.57 -10.65 22.65
N MET A 1167 -37.84 -10.03 21.71
CA MET A 1167 -36.85 -8.98 22.03
C MET A 1167 -37.50 -7.77 22.70
N ASN A 1168 -38.65 -7.30 22.20
CA ASN A 1168 -39.42 -6.21 22.81
C ASN A 1168 -39.85 -6.57 24.25
N SER A 1169 -40.37 -7.79 24.45
CA SER A 1169 -40.76 -8.29 25.77
C SER A 1169 -39.58 -8.34 26.75
N LEU A 1170 -38.45 -8.90 26.34
CA LEU A 1170 -37.21 -8.93 27.14
C LEU A 1170 -36.71 -7.52 27.48
N TYR A 1171 -36.76 -6.58 26.52
CA TYR A 1171 -36.36 -5.21 26.77
C TYR A 1171 -37.21 -4.57 27.88
N ASN A 1172 -38.54 -4.63 27.74
CA ASN A 1172 -39.46 -4.01 28.68
C ASN A 1172 -39.37 -4.66 30.08
N ARG A 1173 -39.13 -5.97 30.16
CA ARG A 1173 -38.93 -6.68 31.43
C ARG A 1173 -37.63 -6.32 32.15
N PHE A 1174 -36.55 -6.05 31.42
CA PHE A 1174 -35.23 -5.76 32.00
C PHE A 1174 -34.79 -4.30 31.86
N LYS A 1175 -35.74 -3.41 31.62
CA LYS A 1175 -35.51 -1.99 31.30
C LYS A 1175 -34.59 -1.26 32.28
N ASP A 1176 -34.72 -1.55 33.57
CA ASP A 1176 -33.92 -0.94 34.64
C ASP A 1176 -32.42 -1.30 34.56
N ARG A 1177 -32.07 -2.41 33.91
CA ARG A 1177 -30.66 -2.79 33.65
C ARG A 1177 -30.01 -1.98 32.54
N PHE A 1178 -30.78 -1.15 31.81
CA PHE A 1178 -30.30 -0.36 30.68
C PHE A 1178 -30.10 1.12 31.01
N SER A 1179 -30.64 1.61 32.12
CA SER A 1179 -30.28 2.89 32.72
C SER A 1179 -29.02 2.73 33.57
N GLU A 1180 -27.95 3.45 33.23
CA GLU A 1180 -26.84 3.66 34.16
C GLU A 1180 -27.39 4.30 35.44
N ALA A 1181 -26.90 3.86 36.60
CA ALA A 1181 -27.37 4.35 37.88
C ALA A 1181 -27.13 5.87 37.97
N LYS A 1182 -28.20 6.64 38.13
CA LYS A 1182 -28.08 8.01 38.66
C LYS A 1182 -27.44 7.89 40.05
N GLU A 1183 -26.30 8.55 40.24
CA GLU A 1183 -25.84 8.82 41.60
C GLU A 1183 -26.97 9.51 42.38
N PRO A 1184 -27.21 9.13 43.66
CA PRO A 1184 -28.14 9.86 44.49
C PRO A 1184 -27.60 11.28 44.68
N GLN A 1185 -28.44 12.28 44.38
CA GLN A 1185 -28.10 13.66 44.68
C GLN A 1185 -28.24 13.87 46.20
N SER A 1186 -27.09 13.96 46.88
CA SER A 1186 -26.94 14.40 48.27
C SER A 1186 -25.74 15.34 48.37
#